data_AF-A0A8P4G3H0-F1
#
_entry.id   AF-A0A8P4G3H0-F1
#
_cell.length_a   1.000
_cell.length_b   1.000
_cell.length_c   1.000
_cell.angle_alpha   90.00
_cell.angle_beta   90.00
_cell.angle_gamma   90.00
#
_symmetry.space_group_name_H-M   'P 1'
#
loop_
_entity.id
_entity.type
_entity.pdbx_description
1 polymer ?
#
loop_
_entity_poly.entity_id
_entity_poly.type
_entity_poly.pdbx_seq_one_letter_code
_entity_poly.pdbx_strand_id
1 'polypeptide(L)'
;MRVDLFWICLWCFLRPGAAGQGQSTAVCSPSCSCDEDGGADCSGRGLTTVPTGLRAFTYYLDLSMNNITELPAYVFKNFPYLEELRLAGNDLSFIHPEALSGLHQLKVLMLQNNQLKTVPSAALKNLHSLQSLRLDANHITTVPDDSFEGLQQLRHLWLDDNNLTEVPIGSLRHQANLQALTLALNRISYIPDNAFANLTSLVVLDLNFNNLMVFPKAIEALPKLKELGFHSNDIASIPEGAFHNNPLLRTIHLYDNPLSFVGASAFQNLSDLHSLMLRGASMMQDFPILTWTNNLESLTLSGTKISSIPADLCEDLKLLRTLDLSYNEIKELPSFQGCVQLQEISFQHNHIQQIDRDTFQGLSSLRLLDLSRNEIRVIHRDAFLTLTALTNLDLSMNSLTVIPTTGLSVLSQLKLSGNPQMKNVLTAKNLPKLRSISVPYAYQCCAFVGCDSMTSSSEENDVKKSTGGEDVERISMIMHCSPSPGAFKPCEHLLGNWMIRLTVWFICLVSLVFNSLVLVATFSPTHRAAGHFHSLTPSLSPARLLMGLLALANLLTGLYVGVLTVLDIATWGSFAEFGVWWEMGPGCQITGALAVFSSEWAVLLLSLAAVERSVAVRAILGKVMMSPRRNGGSHRGCWRGDRRFTLAAGLLGLLAAAGACLPLLTSSDQSTSPLCLPFAGGESPALSVTVVLVLLNALAYLFTAAVYTQLYCHLGRVELADPEQTGALRHVAWLIFTNCIFFCPVAAFSFAPLLTGSTAGGPEIAKSVTLIFFPLPACLNPVLYVFFSPAFREDWLRLRGRGGLTREVKAGAESHRDDGGGGSELTDGGSSTHLGFDCGVYSQLCGETVVCEQCEAALHARTCSSPSSSTVCRHLVKSHSCPTLLAGAAVCQRAEGFWADSGTPSAQSEYADEGDSFVSDSSDQVQACGRACFCQSRGLPLVHYSYNIPRVKD
;
A
#
# COMPACT_ATOMS: atom_id res chain seq x y z
N MET A 1 75.17 -25.55 54.09
CA MET A 1 74.34 -26.65 54.66
C MET A 1 73.01 -26.58 53.90
N ARG A 2 72.60 -27.52 53.03
CA ARG A 2 72.79 -29.00 53.01
C ARG A 2 72.36 -29.62 54.34
N VAL A 3 71.44 -30.59 54.41
CA VAL A 3 71.21 -31.71 53.49
C VAL A 3 69.71 -31.95 53.17
N ASP A 4 69.50 -32.29 51.90
CA ASP A 4 68.54 -33.20 51.21
C ASP A 4 67.48 -33.95 52.06
N LEU A 5 66.20 -34.11 51.65
CA LEU A 5 65.65 -34.71 50.42
C LEU A 5 65.90 -36.25 50.36
N PHE A 6 65.31 -37.03 51.30
CA PHE A 6 65.64 -38.46 51.48
C PHE A 6 64.53 -39.41 52.02
N TRP A 7 63.25 -39.24 51.66
CA TRP A 7 62.16 -40.15 52.12
C TRP A 7 61.16 -40.61 51.03
N ILE A 8 61.63 -40.84 49.79
CA ILE A 8 60.79 -41.31 48.67
C ILE A 8 60.95 -42.83 48.39
N CYS A 9 61.91 -43.53 49.01
CA CYS A 9 62.30 -44.89 48.64
C CYS A 9 62.18 -45.96 49.76
N LEU A 10 61.06 -46.03 50.49
CA LEU A 10 60.84 -47.10 51.49
C LEU A 10 59.42 -47.72 51.53
N TRP A 11 58.65 -47.66 50.43
CA TRP A 11 57.29 -48.24 50.36
C TRP A 11 57.05 -49.17 49.16
N CYS A 12 58.11 -49.67 48.50
CA CYS A 12 58.02 -50.59 47.36
C CYS A 12 58.26 -52.08 47.69
N PHE A 13 58.58 -52.43 48.94
CA PHE A 13 58.82 -53.82 49.35
C PHE A 13 58.07 -54.17 50.65
N LEU A 14 56.80 -54.55 50.52
CA LEU A 14 56.13 -55.62 51.30
C LEU A 14 54.67 -55.78 50.84
N ARG A 15 54.46 -56.59 49.81
CA ARG A 15 53.13 -57.07 49.40
C ARG A 15 52.99 -58.54 49.81
N PRO A 16 52.05 -58.88 50.70
CA PRO A 16 51.37 -60.16 50.66
C PRO A 16 50.05 -59.98 49.90
N GLY A 17 49.83 -60.76 48.84
CA GLY A 17 48.54 -60.79 48.17
C GLY A 17 47.56 -61.68 48.92
N ALA A 18 46.41 -61.14 49.33
CA ALA A 18 45.22 -61.91 49.67
C ALA A 18 44.11 -61.53 48.70
N ALA A 19 43.69 -62.46 47.85
CA ALA A 19 42.60 -62.24 46.91
C ALA A 19 41.26 -62.34 47.66
N GLY A 20 40.63 -61.20 47.92
CA GLY A 20 39.27 -61.11 48.45
C GLY A 20 38.37 -60.37 47.46
N GLN A 21 37.45 -61.08 46.81
CA GLN A 21 36.41 -60.46 45.99
C GLN A 21 35.36 -59.79 46.88
N GLY A 22 35.66 -58.56 47.32
CA GLY A 22 34.67 -57.65 47.88
C GLY A 22 34.16 -56.73 46.78
N GLN A 23 33.02 -57.03 46.17
CA GLN A 23 32.34 -56.06 45.32
C GLN A 23 31.90 -54.87 46.18
N SER A 24 32.52 -53.71 45.96
CA SER A 24 31.88 -52.44 46.36
C SER A 24 30.73 -52.21 45.38
N THR A 25 29.58 -52.80 45.69
CA THR A 25 28.34 -52.63 44.92
C THR A 25 28.02 -51.13 44.86
N ALA A 26 27.95 -50.56 43.66
CA ALA A 26 27.78 -49.12 43.49
C ALA A 26 26.52 -48.63 44.19
N VAL A 27 26.69 -47.93 45.32
CA VAL A 27 25.57 -47.34 46.08
C VAL A 27 25.15 -46.07 45.36
N CYS A 28 24.20 -46.27 44.45
CA CYS A 28 23.35 -45.28 43.81
C CYS A 28 21.95 -45.90 43.68
N SER A 29 20.89 -45.11 43.85
CA SER A 29 19.53 -45.62 43.63
C SER A 29 19.35 -45.92 42.14
N PRO A 30 18.75 -47.06 41.72
CA PRO A 30 18.61 -47.41 40.30
C PRO A 30 17.74 -46.40 39.52
N SER A 31 16.94 -45.60 40.22
CA SER A 31 16.17 -44.50 39.66
C SER A 31 16.99 -43.24 39.36
N CYS A 32 18.27 -43.16 39.76
CA CYS A 32 19.12 -41.98 39.67
C CYS A 32 20.42 -42.25 38.90
N SER A 33 21.09 -41.18 38.48
CA SER A 33 22.52 -41.15 38.13
C SER A 33 23.29 -40.61 39.35
N CYS A 34 24.46 -41.17 39.66
CA CYS A 34 25.30 -40.66 40.75
C CYS A 34 26.77 -40.61 40.32
N ASP A 35 27.44 -39.51 40.66
CA ASP A 35 28.84 -39.28 40.34
C ASP A 35 29.79 -39.93 41.38
N GLU A 36 31.08 -40.01 41.07
CA GLU A 36 32.10 -40.44 42.02
C GLU A 36 32.24 -39.43 43.17
N ASP A 37 32.25 -38.13 42.86
CA ASP A 37 32.35 -37.01 43.81
C ASP A 37 31.14 -36.87 44.76
N GLY A 38 30.03 -37.56 44.50
CA GLY A 38 28.84 -37.53 45.36
C GLY A 38 27.76 -36.52 44.95
N GLY A 39 27.68 -36.14 43.67
CA GLY A 39 26.45 -35.61 43.09
C GLY A 39 25.44 -36.73 42.80
N ALA A 40 24.16 -36.48 42.98
CA ALA A 40 23.07 -37.39 42.62
C ALA A 40 21.99 -36.67 41.81
N ASP A 41 21.77 -37.12 40.57
CA ASP A 41 20.72 -36.65 39.68
C ASP A 41 19.61 -37.71 39.54
N CYS A 42 18.45 -37.38 40.07
CA CYS A 42 17.23 -38.18 40.01
C CYS A 42 16.12 -37.45 39.23
N SER A 43 16.48 -36.48 38.37
CA SER A 43 15.54 -35.60 37.67
C SER A 43 14.85 -36.27 36.46
N GLY A 44 13.62 -35.86 36.18
CA GLY A 44 12.86 -36.33 35.01
C GLY A 44 12.40 -37.79 35.08
N ARG A 45 12.28 -38.38 36.28
CA ARG A 45 12.08 -39.84 36.48
C ARG A 45 10.66 -40.24 36.89
N GLY A 46 9.74 -39.28 37.06
CA GLY A 46 8.36 -39.54 37.52
C GLY A 46 8.27 -40.04 38.96
N LEU A 47 9.26 -39.72 39.81
CA LEU A 47 9.30 -40.15 41.20
C LEU A 47 8.17 -39.50 42.01
N THR A 48 7.44 -40.28 42.81
CA THR A 48 6.42 -39.79 43.74
C THR A 48 6.96 -39.55 45.16
N THR A 49 8.16 -40.05 45.46
CA THR A 49 8.82 -39.94 46.77
C THR A 49 10.33 -39.81 46.60
N VAL A 50 11.01 -39.28 47.62
CA VAL A 50 12.48 -39.14 47.65
C VAL A 50 13.13 -40.54 47.59
N PRO A 51 14.06 -40.81 46.65
CA PRO A 51 14.60 -42.14 46.42
C PRO A 51 15.54 -42.58 47.56
N THR A 52 15.42 -43.84 47.96
CA THR A 52 16.29 -44.46 48.97
C THR A 52 17.54 -45.08 48.33
N GLY A 53 18.59 -45.30 49.13
CA GLY A 53 19.86 -45.89 48.65
C GLY A 53 20.88 -44.89 48.08
N LEU A 54 20.69 -43.58 48.31
CA LEU A 54 21.71 -42.56 48.03
C LEU A 54 22.81 -42.54 49.11
N ARG A 55 23.97 -41.94 48.78
CA ARG A 55 25.16 -41.92 49.65
C ARG A 55 25.04 -40.85 50.75
N ALA A 56 25.53 -41.14 51.96
CA ALA A 56 25.48 -40.18 53.08
C ALA A 56 26.36 -38.92 52.89
N PHE A 57 27.33 -38.97 51.96
CA PHE A 57 28.18 -37.84 51.58
C PHE A 57 27.67 -37.09 50.33
N THR A 58 26.41 -37.28 49.94
CA THR A 58 25.82 -36.56 48.80
C THR A 58 25.83 -35.05 49.07
N TYR A 59 26.52 -34.27 48.24
CA TYR A 59 26.62 -32.81 48.38
C TYR A 59 25.66 -32.05 47.44
N TYR A 60 25.23 -32.70 46.36
CA TYR A 60 24.27 -32.18 45.37
C TYR A 60 23.19 -33.23 45.12
N LEU A 61 21.92 -32.84 45.23
CA LEU A 61 20.77 -33.72 44.96
C LEU A 61 19.74 -33.02 44.07
N ASP A 62 19.56 -33.53 42.86
CA ASP A 62 18.51 -33.09 41.93
C ASP A 62 17.33 -34.06 41.93
N LEU A 63 16.15 -33.56 42.29
CA LEU A 63 14.86 -34.27 42.26
C LEU A 63 13.85 -33.53 41.36
N SER A 64 14.32 -32.65 40.46
CA SER A 64 13.46 -31.80 39.63
C SER A 64 12.70 -32.59 38.56
N MET A 65 11.59 -32.04 38.05
CA MET A 65 10.75 -32.66 37.01
C MET A 65 10.27 -34.08 37.41
N ASN A 66 9.73 -34.19 38.63
CA ASN A 66 9.19 -35.42 39.20
C ASN A 66 7.75 -35.18 39.69
N ASN A 67 7.13 -36.19 40.28
CA ASN A 67 5.72 -36.15 40.71
C ASN A 67 5.58 -36.18 42.24
N ILE A 68 6.54 -35.58 42.97
CA ILE A 68 6.55 -35.58 44.45
C ILE A 68 5.52 -34.56 44.94
N THR A 69 4.52 -35.01 45.72
CA THR A 69 3.41 -34.18 46.20
C THR A 69 3.60 -33.58 47.59
N GLU A 70 4.42 -34.22 48.42
CA GLU A 70 4.74 -33.79 49.79
C GLU A 70 6.14 -34.24 50.23
N LEU A 71 6.72 -33.53 51.20
CA LEU A 71 7.97 -33.92 51.86
C LEU A 71 7.72 -34.36 53.32
N PRO A 72 7.91 -35.65 53.67
CA PRO A 72 7.67 -36.15 55.02
C PRO A 72 8.80 -35.81 56.00
N ALA A 73 8.54 -36.01 57.29
CA ALA A 73 9.48 -35.73 58.38
C ALA A 73 10.83 -36.46 58.20
N TYR A 74 11.93 -35.74 58.45
CA TYR A 74 13.31 -36.24 58.46
C TYR A 74 13.79 -36.88 57.13
N VAL A 75 13.12 -36.64 56.01
CA VAL A 75 13.41 -37.34 54.74
C VAL A 75 14.84 -37.13 54.22
N PHE A 76 15.44 -35.97 54.49
CA PHE A 76 16.84 -35.67 54.11
C PHE A 76 17.87 -35.82 55.24
N LYS A 77 17.48 -36.34 56.41
CA LYS A 77 18.33 -36.39 57.63
C LYS A 77 19.65 -37.15 57.47
N ASN A 78 19.75 -38.02 56.46
CA ASN A 78 20.94 -38.81 56.17
C ASN A 78 21.96 -38.10 55.23
N PHE A 79 21.72 -36.84 54.85
CA PHE A 79 22.59 -36.06 53.95
C PHE A 79 23.15 -34.79 54.63
N PRO A 80 23.95 -34.91 55.71
CA PRO A 80 24.46 -33.75 56.47
C PRO A 80 25.44 -32.86 55.69
N TYR A 81 25.96 -33.35 54.56
CA TYR A 81 26.89 -32.65 53.66
C TYR A 81 26.22 -32.00 52.45
N LEU A 82 24.88 -32.03 52.36
CA LEU A 82 24.15 -31.51 51.21
C LEU A 82 24.25 -29.98 51.15
N GLU A 83 24.86 -29.46 50.09
CA GLU A 83 25.02 -28.02 49.83
C GLU A 83 23.95 -27.48 48.86
N GLU A 84 23.48 -28.30 47.91
CA GLU A 84 22.44 -27.94 46.95
C GLU A 84 21.36 -29.03 46.84
N LEU A 85 20.11 -28.60 47.00
CA LEU A 85 18.92 -29.45 46.88
C LEU A 85 17.94 -28.83 45.88
N ARG A 86 17.61 -29.58 44.82
CA ARG A 86 16.63 -29.16 43.81
C ARG A 86 15.41 -30.06 43.82
N LEU A 87 14.24 -29.43 43.86
CA LEU A 87 12.91 -30.03 43.90
C LEU A 87 11.97 -29.32 42.91
N ALA A 88 12.53 -28.66 41.90
CA ALA A 88 11.80 -27.79 41.00
C ALA A 88 10.92 -28.58 40.01
N GLY A 89 9.75 -28.06 39.62
CA GLY A 89 8.85 -28.80 38.72
C GLY A 89 8.35 -30.09 39.35
N ASN A 90 7.73 -29.99 40.52
CA ASN A 90 7.06 -31.08 41.23
C ASN A 90 5.64 -30.63 41.65
N ASP A 91 4.87 -31.54 42.24
CA ASP A 91 3.52 -31.26 42.74
C ASP A 91 3.52 -30.84 44.23
N LEU A 92 4.63 -30.30 44.76
CA LEU A 92 4.78 -30.07 46.21
C LEU A 92 3.75 -29.07 46.72
N SER A 93 2.80 -29.57 47.50
CA SER A 93 1.74 -28.79 48.14
C SER A 93 1.92 -28.66 49.65
N PHE A 94 2.73 -29.55 50.26
CA PHE A 94 3.03 -29.57 51.68
C PHE A 94 4.49 -30.00 51.95
N ILE A 95 5.13 -29.34 52.90
CA ILE A 95 6.48 -29.67 53.38
C ILE A 95 6.40 -29.76 54.91
N HIS A 96 6.66 -30.95 55.46
CA HIS A 96 6.60 -31.17 56.89
C HIS A 96 7.68 -30.35 57.62
N PRO A 97 7.43 -29.75 58.80
CA PRO A 97 8.41 -28.94 59.54
C PRO A 97 9.79 -29.60 59.70
N GLU A 98 9.83 -30.88 60.06
CA GLU A 98 11.08 -31.63 60.21
C GLU A 98 11.65 -32.22 58.89
N ALA A 99 11.12 -31.90 57.71
CA ALA A 99 11.54 -32.53 56.44
C ALA A 99 13.00 -32.20 56.06
N LEU A 100 13.39 -30.93 56.22
CA LEU A 100 14.74 -30.40 55.92
C LEU A 100 15.70 -30.51 57.13
N SER A 101 15.28 -31.22 58.18
CA SER A 101 16.01 -31.35 59.46
C SER A 101 17.31 -32.15 59.29
N GLY A 102 18.44 -31.52 59.64
CA GLY A 102 19.79 -32.07 59.48
C GLY A 102 20.61 -31.46 58.33
N LEU A 103 19.99 -30.64 57.46
CA LEU A 103 20.64 -30.02 56.29
C LEU A 103 21.50 -28.78 56.64
N HIS A 104 22.46 -28.95 57.54
CA HIS A 104 23.23 -27.84 58.12
C HIS A 104 24.21 -27.16 57.14
N GLN A 105 24.59 -27.82 56.05
CA GLN A 105 25.51 -27.27 55.03
C GLN A 105 24.79 -26.70 53.79
N LEU A 106 23.45 -26.73 53.76
CA LEU A 106 22.66 -26.35 52.60
C LEU A 106 22.81 -24.84 52.30
N LYS A 107 23.33 -24.53 51.10
CA LYS A 107 23.53 -23.17 50.56
C LYS A 107 22.45 -22.79 49.56
N VAL A 108 21.96 -23.77 48.80
CA VAL A 108 20.99 -23.58 47.71
C VAL A 108 19.80 -24.52 47.88
N LEU A 109 18.59 -23.95 47.91
CA LEU A 109 17.32 -24.69 47.92
C LEU A 109 16.43 -24.19 46.77
N MET A 110 16.06 -25.10 45.88
CA MET A 110 15.22 -24.82 44.71
C MET A 110 13.86 -25.52 44.82
N LEU A 111 12.80 -24.74 45.04
CA LEU A 111 11.41 -25.18 45.18
C LEU A 111 10.49 -24.55 44.10
N GLN A 112 11.04 -23.98 43.04
CA GLN A 112 10.26 -23.30 42.01
C GLN A 112 9.41 -24.23 41.14
N ASN A 113 8.35 -23.73 40.51
CA ASN A 113 7.39 -24.53 39.74
C ASN A 113 6.80 -25.67 40.59
N ASN A 114 6.07 -25.29 41.64
CA ASN A 114 5.44 -26.19 42.60
C ASN A 114 4.05 -25.66 43.03
N GLN A 115 3.36 -26.40 43.90
CA GLN A 115 1.98 -26.13 44.33
C GLN A 115 1.88 -25.45 45.71
N LEU A 116 2.96 -24.76 46.15
CA LEU A 116 3.02 -24.16 47.48
C LEU A 116 2.12 -22.91 47.57
N LYS A 117 1.28 -22.86 48.61
CA LYS A 117 0.34 -21.74 48.87
C LYS A 117 0.82 -20.74 49.92
N THR A 118 1.85 -21.11 50.68
CA THR A 118 2.51 -20.28 51.68
C THR A 118 3.94 -20.78 51.86
N VAL A 119 4.82 -19.94 52.40
CA VAL A 119 6.22 -20.30 52.64
C VAL A 119 6.32 -21.25 53.85
N PRO A 120 7.05 -22.38 53.77
CA PRO A 120 7.09 -23.40 54.82
C PRO A 120 8.02 -22.98 55.98
N SER A 121 7.64 -21.94 56.73
CA SER A 121 8.47 -21.27 57.75
C SER A 121 9.18 -22.22 58.71
N ALA A 122 8.40 -23.13 59.32
CA ALA A 122 8.90 -24.10 60.28
C ALA A 122 9.95 -25.08 59.72
N ALA A 123 9.95 -25.33 58.40
CA ALA A 123 10.95 -26.19 57.74
C ALA A 123 12.24 -25.44 57.34
N LEU A 124 12.17 -24.12 57.15
CA LEU A 124 13.31 -23.29 56.77
C LEU A 124 14.14 -22.80 57.98
N LYS A 125 13.50 -22.68 59.15
CA LYS A 125 14.00 -22.02 60.37
C LYS A 125 15.46 -22.35 60.80
N ASN A 126 15.92 -23.57 60.53
CA ASN A 126 17.24 -24.07 60.98
C ASN A 126 18.32 -24.10 59.88
N LEU A 127 18.04 -23.59 58.67
CA LEU A 127 18.94 -23.61 57.51
C LEU A 127 19.94 -22.43 57.54
N HIS A 128 20.76 -22.35 58.58
CA HIS A 128 21.63 -21.20 58.85
C HIS A 128 22.68 -20.91 57.75
N SER A 129 23.05 -21.93 56.96
CA SER A 129 24.01 -21.82 55.85
C SER A 129 23.38 -21.39 54.52
N LEU A 130 22.05 -21.24 54.46
CA LEU A 130 21.32 -21.01 53.21
C LEU A 130 21.60 -19.60 52.66
N GLN A 131 22.05 -19.53 51.41
CA GLN A 131 22.41 -18.30 50.71
C GLN A 131 21.43 -17.99 49.57
N SER A 132 20.74 -19.00 49.05
CA SER A 132 19.92 -18.96 47.83
C SER A 132 18.64 -19.77 48.03
N LEU A 133 17.48 -19.10 48.06
CA LEU A 133 16.16 -19.73 48.23
C LEU A 133 15.23 -19.35 47.08
N ARG A 134 14.93 -20.33 46.22
CA ARG A 134 13.97 -20.18 45.11
C ARG A 134 12.60 -20.73 45.49
N LEU A 135 11.59 -19.86 45.44
CA LEU A 135 10.17 -20.14 45.69
C LEU A 135 9.30 -19.57 44.54
N ASP A 136 9.93 -19.25 43.41
CA ASP A 136 9.29 -18.68 42.22
C ASP A 136 8.36 -19.66 41.49
N ALA A 137 7.50 -19.18 40.60
CA ALA A 137 6.50 -19.99 39.88
C ALA A 137 5.71 -20.91 40.83
N ASN A 138 5.03 -20.34 41.82
CA ASN A 138 4.25 -21.07 42.82
C ASN A 138 2.88 -20.40 43.01
N HIS A 139 2.13 -20.77 44.03
CA HIS A 139 0.80 -20.23 44.32
C HIS A 139 0.75 -19.51 45.68
N ILE A 140 1.89 -18.94 46.11
CA ILE A 140 2.05 -18.32 47.43
C ILE A 140 1.20 -17.05 47.50
N THR A 141 0.26 -17.01 48.44
CA THR A 141 -0.55 -15.81 48.72
C THR A 141 -0.07 -15.06 49.96
N THR A 142 0.60 -15.74 50.90
CA THR A 142 1.07 -15.15 52.16
C THR A 142 2.41 -15.73 52.59
N VAL A 143 3.24 -14.88 53.20
CA VAL A 143 4.52 -15.24 53.81
C VAL A 143 4.43 -14.92 55.31
N PRO A 144 4.34 -15.92 56.21
CA PRO A 144 4.33 -15.72 57.66
C PRO A 144 5.59 -15.00 58.17
N ASP A 145 5.47 -14.10 59.14
CA ASP A 145 6.58 -13.28 59.66
C ASP A 145 7.82 -14.07 60.15
N ASP A 146 7.67 -15.35 60.50
CA ASP A 146 8.77 -16.22 60.91
C ASP A 146 9.45 -16.99 59.75
N SER A 147 8.98 -16.82 58.50
CA SER A 147 9.38 -17.58 57.31
C SER A 147 10.86 -17.66 57.03
N PHE A 148 11.57 -16.57 57.32
CA PHE A 148 12.99 -16.43 57.05
C PHE A 148 13.80 -16.20 58.32
N GLU A 149 13.22 -16.46 59.51
CA GLU A 149 13.94 -16.46 60.77
C GLU A 149 15.04 -17.53 60.75
N GLY A 150 16.22 -17.20 61.27
CA GLY A 150 17.37 -18.13 61.30
C GLY A 150 18.16 -18.27 60.00
N LEU A 151 17.66 -17.76 58.85
CA LEU A 151 18.35 -17.77 57.55
C LEU A 151 19.45 -16.67 57.45
N GLN A 152 20.41 -16.69 58.36
CA GLN A 152 21.37 -15.58 58.56
C GLN A 152 22.29 -15.32 57.36
N GLN A 153 22.53 -16.31 56.50
CA GLN A 153 23.40 -16.17 55.32
C GLN A 153 22.64 -15.85 54.01
N LEU A 154 21.33 -15.65 54.04
CA LEU A 154 20.51 -15.48 52.83
C LEU A 154 20.92 -14.23 52.04
N ARG A 155 21.27 -14.43 50.76
CA ARG A 155 21.69 -13.37 49.81
C ARG A 155 20.71 -13.20 48.66
N HIS A 156 20.07 -14.28 48.22
CA HIS A 156 19.17 -14.27 47.08
C HIS A 156 17.86 -14.95 47.44
N LEU A 157 16.75 -14.24 47.22
CA LEU A 157 15.39 -14.71 47.47
C LEU A 157 14.53 -14.43 46.23
N TRP A 158 13.99 -15.51 45.65
CA TRP A 158 13.08 -15.45 44.51
C TRP A 158 11.66 -15.81 44.97
N LEU A 159 10.75 -14.88 44.76
CA LEU A 159 9.31 -14.97 45.04
C LEU A 159 8.48 -14.48 43.84
N ASP A 160 9.09 -14.45 42.65
CA ASP A 160 8.46 -14.08 41.39
C ASP A 160 7.46 -15.15 40.89
N ASP A 161 6.57 -14.77 39.98
CA ASP A 161 5.46 -15.60 39.46
C ASP A 161 4.67 -16.31 40.58
N ASN A 162 4.03 -15.48 41.41
CA ASN A 162 3.28 -15.89 42.59
C ASN A 162 2.03 -15.00 42.75
N ASN A 163 1.30 -15.14 43.87
CA ASN A 163 0.03 -14.45 44.09
C ASN A 163 0.06 -13.54 45.33
N LEU A 164 1.22 -12.92 45.61
CA LEU A 164 1.40 -11.97 46.71
C LEU A 164 0.70 -10.64 46.38
N THR A 165 -0.05 -10.11 47.34
CA THR A 165 -0.74 -8.80 47.24
C THR A 165 -0.01 -7.66 47.93
N GLU A 166 0.99 -7.97 48.75
CA GLU A 166 1.79 -7.04 49.55
C GLU A 166 3.22 -7.55 49.74
N VAL A 167 4.15 -6.66 50.08
CA VAL A 167 5.54 -7.02 50.41
C VAL A 167 5.58 -7.67 51.81
N PRO A 168 6.30 -8.79 52.01
CA PRO A 168 6.33 -9.51 53.29
C PRO A 168 7.29 -8.87 54.31
N ILE A 169 6.99 -7.63 54.74
CA ILE A 169 7.87 -6.77 55.56
C ILE A 169 8.30 -7.46 56.86
N GLY A 170 7.37 -8.08 57.59
CA GLY A 170 7.67 -8.76 58.86
C GLY A 170 8.58 -9.97 58.67
N SER A 171 8.53 -10.63 57.51
CA SER A 171 9.44 -11.73 57.15
C SER A 171 10.83 -11.23 56.74
N LEU A 172 10.92 -10.07 56.08
CA LEU A 172 12.14 -9.45 55.54
C LEU A 172 12.93 -8.59 56.56
N ARG A 173 12.40 -8.44 57.78
CA ARG A 173 12.97 -7.56 58.82
C ARG A 173 14.33 -7.98 59.38
N HIS A 174 14.81 -9.20 59.11
CA HIS A 174 16.03 -9.76 59.71
C HIS A 174 17.16 -10.04 58.69
N GLN A 175 16.90 -9.84 57.39
CA GLN A 175 17.73 -10.33 56.29
C GLN A 175 18.66 -9.22 55.77
N ALA A 176 19.41 -8.59 56.68
CA ALA A 176 20.33 -7.49 56.37
C ALA A 176 21.51 -7.89 55.45
N ASN A 177 21.69 -9.18 55.19
CA ASN A 177 22.66 -9.76 54.25
C ASN A 177 22.10 -9.99 52.83
N LEU A 178 20.80 -9.75 52.61
CA LEU A 178 20.16 -9.95 51.30
C LEU A 178 20.75 -8.99 50.25
N GLN A 179 21.02 -9.50 49.06
CA GLN A 179 21.69 -8.83 47.94
C GLN A 179 20.77 -8.75 46.70
N ALA A 180 19.95 -9.77 46.47
CA ALA A 180 18.90 -9.75 45.45
C ALA A 180 17.55 -10.20 46.04
N LEU A 181 16.50 -9.43 45.71
CA LEU A 181 15.11 -9.74 46.00
C LEU A 181 14.31 -9.53 44.72
N THR A 182 13.60 -10.56 44.25
CA THR A 182 12.60 -10.42 43.19
C THR A 182 11.22 -10.81 43.70
N LEU A 183 10.26 -9.95 43.36
CA LEU A 183 8.83 -10.05 43.61
C LEU A 183 8.06 -9.80 42.30
N ALA A 184 8.70 -10.05 41.15
CA ALA A 184 8.13 -9.82 39.83
C ALA A 184 6.92 -10.73 39.56
N LEU A 185 6.06 -10.39 38.60
CA LEU A 185 4.86 -11.19 38.24
C LEU A 185 4.02 -11.57 39.48
N ASN A 186 3.69 -10.57 40.30
CA ASN A 186 2.82 -10.71 41.47
C ASN A 186 1.67 -9.69 41.37
N ARG A 187 0.93 -9.47 42.46
CA ARG A 187 -0.24 -8.55 42.52
C ARG A 187 -0.05 -7.48 43.59
N ILE A 188 1.19 -7.09 43.84
CA ILE A 188 1.54 -6.08 44.83
C ILE A 188 1.03 -4.74 44.35
N SER A 189 0.14 -4.13 45.14
CA SER A 189 -0.51 -2.84 44.79
C SER A 189 0.02 -1.65 45.59
N TYR A 190 0.66 -1.90 46.73
CA TYR A 190 1.20 -0.87 47.62
C TYR A 190 2.45 -1.37 48.36
N ILE A 191 3.41 -0.45 48.59
CA ILE A 191 4.63 -0.68 49.37
C ILE A 191 4.78 0.46 50.39
N PRO A 192 4.64 0.18 51.70
CA PRO A 192 4.86 1.17 52.76
C PRO A 192 6.29 1.71 52.79
N ASP A 193 6.47 3.01 53.08
CA ASP A 193 7.77 3.72 53.13
C ASP A 193 8.91 2.99 53.87
N ASN A 194 8.60 2.20 54.91
CA ASN A 194 9.59 1.50 55.72
C ASN A 194 9.83 0.03 55.31
N ALA A 195 9.22 -0.45 54.22
CA ALA A 195 9.20 -1.87 53.85
C ALA A 195 10.58 -2.53 53.70
N PHE A 196 11.57 -1.76 53.23
CA PHE A 196 12.92 -2.25 52.96
C PHE A 196 13.98 -1.73 53.94
N ALA A 197 13.57 -1.10 55.04
CA ALA A 197 14.46 -0.36 55.96
C ALA A 197 15.68 -1.12 56.49
N ASN A 198 15.59 -2.45 56.60
CA ASN A 198 16.67 -3.30 57.13
C ASN A 198 17.52 -3.96 56.03
N LEU A 199 17.15 -3.86 54.75
CA LEU A 199 17.81 -4.53 53.62
C LEU A 199 19.04 -3.76 53.11
N THR A 200 19.89 -3.29 54.03
CA THR A 200 21.04 -2.40 53.76
C THR A 200 22.16 -3.01 52.90
N SER A 201 22.04 -4.27 52.49
CA SER A 201 22.94 -4.96 51.56
C SER A 201 22.36 -5.17 50.16
N LEU A 202 21.11 -4.76 49.90
CA LEU A 202 20.44 -5.04 48.63
C LEU A 202 21.09 -4.28 47.47
N VAL A 203 21.28 -5.00 46.36
CA VAL A 203 21.92 -4.55 45.12
C VAL A 203 20.93 -4.61 43.95
N VAL A 204 20.06 -5.63 43.95
CA VAL A 204 19.02 -5.85 42.94
C VAL A 204 17.65 -5.91 43.62
N LEU A 205 16.70 -5.11 43.15
CA LEU A 205 15.30 -5.17 43.54
C LEU A 205 14.41 -5.21 42.29
N ASP A 206 13.64 -6.29 42.14
CA ASP A 206 12.69 -6.46 41.04
C ASP A 206 11.24 -6.46 41.55
N LEU A 207 10.45 -5.50 41.04
CA LEU A 207 9.01 -5.30 41.25
C LEU A 207 8.24 -5.25 39.91
N ASN A 208 8.85 -5.71 38.81
CA ASN A 208 8.27 -5.70 37.46
C ASN A 208 6.97 -6.53 37.40
N PHE A 209 6.03 -6.18 36.51
CA PHE A 209 4.74 -6.88 36.38
C PHE A 209 3.98 -7.02 37.71
N ASN A 210 3.63 -5.89 38.31
CA ASN A 210 2.81 -5.79 39.51
C ASN A 210 1.71 -4.72 39.31
N ASN A 211 0.98 -4.35 40.36
CA ASN A 211 -0.12 -3.36 40.31
C ASN A 211 0.18 -2.10 41.12
N LEU A 212 1.45 -1.69 41.20
CA LEU A 212 1.87 -0.51 41.95
C LEU A 212 1.30 0.75 41.31
N MET A 213 0.41 1.45 42.02
CA MET A 213 -0.18 2.72 41.53
C MET A 213 0.67 3.96 41.86
N VAL A 214 1.66 3.81 42.74
CA VAL A 214 2.46 4.90 43.32
C VAL A 214 3.92 4.48 43.36
N PHE A 215 4.82 5.44 43.11
CA PHE A 215 6.27 5.26 43.20
C PHE A 215 6.70 4.67 44.57
N PRO A 216 7.49 3.57 44.59
CA PRO A 216 7.80 2.84 45.82
C PRO A 216 8.91 3.54 46.63
N LYS A 217 8.52 4.60 47.36
CA LYS A 217 9.43 5.44 48.15
C LYS A 217 10.35 4.67 49.12
N ALA A 218 9.96 3.46 49.53
CA ALA A 218 10.77 2.56 50.35
C ALA A 218 12.17 2.24 49.80
N ILE A 219 12.46 2.50 48.52
CA ILE A 219 13.83 2.41 47.98
C ILE A 219 14.80 3.43 48.60
N GLU A 220 14.33 4.52 49.22
CA GLU A 220 15.16 5.51 49.92
C GLU A 220 16.08 4.89 51.00
N ALA A 221 15.74 3.68 51.49
CA ALA A 221 16.51 2.92 52.47
C ALA A 221 17.62 2.01 51.87
N LEU A 222 17.83 2.02 50.55
CA LEU A 222 18.67 1.06 49.83
C LEU A 222 19.95 1.70 49.22
N PRO A 223 20.96 2.08 50.04
CA PRO A 223 22.13 2.83 49.59
C PRO A 223 23.12 2.04 48.72
N LYS A 224 22.93 0.72 48.56
CA LYS A 224 23.75 -0.16 47.70
C LYS A 224 23.04 -0.62 46.42
N LEU A 225 21.81 -0.14 46.20
CA LEU A 225 20.98 -0.53 45.04
C LEU A 225 21.67 -0.10 43.73
N LYS A 226 21.76 -1.04 42.79
CA LYS A 226 22.35 -0.84 41.46
C LYS A 226 21.37 -1.12 40.33
N GLU A 227 20.44 -2.04 40.56
CA GLU A 227 19.43 -2.43 39.60
C GLU A 227 18.05 -2.39 40.27
N LEU A 228 17.13 -1.68 39.62
CA LEU A 228 15.78 -1.46 40.11
C LEU A 228 14.77 -1.67 38.97
N GLY A 229 13.93 -2.69 39.09
CA GLY A 229 12.80 -2.94 38.21
C GLY A 229 11.47 -2.55 38.84
N PHE A 230 10.67 -1.75 38.14
CA PHE A 230 9.24 -1.55 38.41
C PHE A 230 8.45 -1.32 37.10
N HIS A 231 8.91 -1.90 35.98
CA HIS A 231 8.25 -1.78 34.69
C HIS A 231 6.92 -2.56 34.67
N SER A 232 6.05 -2.24 33.72
CA SER A 232 4.72 -2.88 33.55
C SER A 232 3.92 -2.86 34.86
N ASN A 233 3.68 -1.66 35.38
CA ASN A 233 2.95 -1.35 36.62
C ASN A 233 2.00 -0.16 36.36
N ASP A 234 1.20 0.22 37.35
CA ASP A 234 0.19 1.29 37.25
C ASP A 234 0.71 2.68 37.71
N ILE A 235 2.03 2.91 37.76
CA ILE A 235 2.61 4.12 38.38
C ILE A 235 2.41 5.35 37.50
N ALA A 236 1.60 6.30 38.00
CA ALA A 236 1.25 7.52 37.26
C ALA A 236 2.29 8.66 37.34
N SER A 237 3.24 8.63 38.27
CA SER A 237 4.26 9.69 38.41
C SER A 237 5.52 9.28 39.17
N ILE A 238 6.64 9.96 38.88
CA ILE A 238 7.91 9.86 39.61
C ILE A 238 8.16 11.21 40.33
N PRO A 239 8.41 11.22 41.65
CA PRO A 239 8.54 12.45 42.44
C PRO A 239 9.88 13.18 42.20
N GLU A 240 9.95 14.43 42.67
CA GLU A 240 11.23 15.15 42.80
C GLU A 240 12.20 14.38 43.71
N GLY A 241 13.49 14.36 43.35
CA GLY A 241 14.53 13.68 44.12
C GLY A 241 14.39 12.14 44.23
N ALA A 242 13.52 11.50 43.44
CA ALA A 242 13.13 10.08 43.55
C ALA A 242 14.24 9.06 43.89
N PHE A 243 15.46 9.26 43.38
CA PHE A 243 16.58 8.33 43.54
C PHE A 243 17.76 8.89 44.37
N HIS A 244 17.54 9.97 45.15
CA HIS A 244 18.63 10.74 45.79
C HIS A 244 19.49 9.95 46.79
N ASN A 245 18.92 8.92 47.43
CA ASN A 245 19.63 8.01 48.34
C ASN A 245 20.21 6.77 47.65
N ASN A 246 20.07 6.64 46.33
CA ASN A 246 20.48 5.46 45.55
C ASN A 246 21.56 5.79 44.49
N PRO A 247 22.68 6.46 44.84
CA PRO A 247 23.65 7.02 43.88
C PRO A 247 24.46 5.98 43.08
N LEU A 248 24.28 4.69 43.38
CA LEU A 248 24.93 3.56 42.70
C LEU A 248 24.03 2.88 41.65
N LEU A 249 22.83 3.43 41.37
CA LEU A 249 21.94 2.93 40.33
C LEU A 249 22.60 3.00 38.94
N ARG A 250 22.54 1.87 38.23
CA ARG A 250 23.09 1.62 36.89
C ARG A 250 22.00 1.38 35.85
N THR A 251 20.97 0.66 36.27
CA THR A 251 19.79 0.26 35.47
C THR A 251 18.52 0.55 36.25
N ILE A 252 17.56 1.21 35.60
CA ILE A 252 16.24 1.51 36.15
C ILE A 252 15.22 1.13 35.07
N HIS A 253 14.48 0.05 35.28
CA HIS A 253 13.46 -0.41 34.34
C HIS A 253 12.09 0.12 34.79
N LEU A 254 11.60 1.13 34.08
CA LEU A 254 10.39 1.90 34.44
C LEU A 254 9.35 2.02 33.31
N TYR A 255 9.61 1.39 32.16
CA TYR A 255 8.71 1.41 31.00
C TYR A 255 7.37 0.70 31.28
N ASP A 256 6.42 0.81 30.34
CA ASP A 256 5.06 0.28 30.45
C ASP A 256 4.32 0.68 31.75
N ASN A 257 4.66 1.85 32.29
CA ASN A 257 3.90 2.55 33.32
C ASN A 257 3.13 3.71 32.68
N PRO A 258 1.92 4.07 33.17
CA PRO A 258 1.11 5.20 32.70
C PRO A 258 1.67 6.54 33.20
N LEU A 259 2.98 6.77 33.06
CA LEU A 259 3.68 7.94 33.55
C LEU A 259 3.13 9.22 32.92
N SER A 260 2.63 10.12 33.77
CA SER A 260 2.09 11.42 33.38
C SER A 260 3.04 12.56 33.76
N PHE A 261 3.73 12.45 34.90
CA PHE A 261 4.64 13.44 35.45
C PHE A 261 5.93 12.79 35.97
N VAL A 262 7.06 13.50 35.79
CA VAL A 262 8.37 13.14 36.33
C VAL A 262 9.01 14.40 36.88
N GLY A 263 9.49 14.35 38.13
CA GLY A 263 10.16 15.48 38.77
C GLY A 263 11.48 15.86 38.07
N ALA A 264 11.74 17.16 37.93
CA ALA A 264 12.90 17.68 37.22
C ALA A 264 14.25 17.28 37.87
N SER A 265 14.25 17.04 39.19
CA SER A 265 15.41 16.59 39.96
C SER A 265 15.50 15.08 40.16
N ALA A 266 14.55 14.29 39.65
CA ALA A 266 14.43 12.86 39.96
C ALA A 266 15.70 12.05 39.66
N PHE A 267 16.42 12.38 38.58
CA PHE A 267 17.58 11.64 38.06
C PHE A 267 18.93 12.38 38.26
N GLN A 268 19.02 13.31 39.21
CA GLN A 268 20.28 13.95 39.60
C GLN A 268 21.20 12.98 40.37
N ASN A 269 22.51 13.20 40.29
CA ASN A 269 23.52 12.48 41.10
C ASN A 269 23.56 10.95 40.89
N LEU A 270 23.15 10.46 39.72
CA LEU A 270 23.19 9.05 39.34
C LEU A 270 24.43 8.74 38.48
N SER A 271 25.61 8.96 39.06
CA SER A 271 26.89 8.86 38.33
C SER A 271 27.20 7.48 37.72
N ASP A 272 26.53 6.41 38.18
CA ASP A 272 26.70 5.04 37.67
C ASP A 272 25.65 4.69 36.58
N LEU A 273 24.70 5.58 36.25
CA LEU A 273 23.59 5.34 35.31
C LEU A 273 24.03 5.43 33.84
N HIS A 274 23.76 4.38 33.06
CA HIS A 274 24.20 4.28 31.66
C HIS A 274 23.09 4.58 30.64
N SER A 275 21.82 4.36 31.00
CA SER A 275 20.67 4.58 30.10
C SER A 275 19.46 5.12 30.87
N LEU A 276 18.79 6.13 30.29
CA LEU A 276 17.55 6.70 30.80
C LEU A 276 16.52 6.74 29.67
N MET A 277 15.39 6.05 29.87
CA MET A 277 14.28 6.03 28.92
C MET A 277 12.97 6.41 29.61
N LEU A 278 12.48 7.62 29.32
CA LEU A 278 11.14 8.09 29.69
C LEU A 278 10.26 8.13 28.44
N ARG A 279 9.06 7.54 28.52
CA ARG A 279 8.09 7.53 27.42
C ARG A 279 6.69 7.89 27.92
N GLY A 280 5.99 8.77 27.20
CA GLY A 280 4.58 9.11 27.43
C GLY A 280 4.29 10.14 28.55
N ALA A 281 5.32 10.75 29.16
CA ALA A 281 5.21 11.69 30.28
C ALA A 281 4.56 13.04 29.88
N SER A 282 3.26 13.00 29.58
CA SER A 282 2.49 14.03 28.88
C SER A 282 2.24 15.34 29.65
N MET A 283 2.67 15.45 30.92
CA MET A 283 2.67 16.71 31.70
C MET A 283 4.08 17.31 31.88
N MET A 284 5.14 16.59 31.49
CA MET A 284 6.53 17.06 31.56
C MET A 284 6.80 18.09 30.45
N GLN A 285 7.08 19.34 30.83
CA GLN A 285 7.28 20.49 29.92
C GLN A 285 8.74 20.98 29.87
N ASP A 286 9.50 20.72 30.94
CA ASP A 286 10.89 21.11 31.09
C ASP A 286 11.81 19.89 30.95
N PHE A 287 13.04 20.12 30.48
CA PHE A 287 14.06 19.08 30.35
C PHE A 287 14.58 18.65 31.75
N PRO A 288 14.83 17.36 32.02
CA PRO A 288 15.27 16.90 33.33
C PRO A 288 16.68 17.40 33.67
N ILE A 289 16.92 17.74 34.93
CA ILE A 289 18.22 18.18 35.42
C ILE A 289 19.09 16.95 35.65
N LEU A 290 20.07 16.72 34.78
CA LEU A 290 20.96 15.53 34.78
C LEU A 290 22.33 15.81 35.40
N THR A 291 22.44 16.81 36.28
CA THR A 291 23.69 17.18 36.94
C THR A 291 24.28 15.99 37.71
N TRP A 292 25.58 15.76 37.48
CA TRP A 292 26.36 14.62 38.00
C TRP A 292 25.96 13.22 37.48
N THR A 293 25.02 13.13 36.53
CA THR A 293 24.62 11.87 35.85
C THR A 293 25.40 11.75 34.52
N ASN A 294 26.73 11.75 34.63
CA ASN A 294 27.67 12.02 33.52
C ASN A 294 28.09 10.81 32.68
N ASN A 295 27.83 9.58 33.13
CA ASN A 295 28.16 8.34 32.40
C ASN A 295 27.02 7.84 31.48
N LEU A 296 26.04 8.70 31.19
CA LEU A 296 24.89 8.35 30.38
C LEU A 296 25.28 8.14 28.90
N GLU A 297 25.13 6.92 28.40
CA GLU A 297 25.38 6.56 26.99
C GLU A 297 24.11 6.67 26.13
N SER A 298 22.91 6.56 26.72
CA SER A 298 21.63 6.63 26.02
C SER A 298 20.60 7.46 26.79
N LEU A 299 19.99 8.43 26.10
CA LEU A 299 18.89 9.26 26.62
C LEU A 299 17.70 9.22 25.66
N THR A 300 16.56 8.76 26.15
CA THR A 300 15.28 8.77 25.44
C THR A 300 14.25 9.51 26.29
N LEU A 301 13.71 10.62 25.80
CA LEU A 301 12.62 11.38 26.41
C LEU A 301 11.56 11.61 25.32
N SER A 302 10.60 10.70 25.18
CA SER A 302 9.67 10.69 24.04
C SER A 302 8.21 10.74 24.47
N GLY A 303 7.36 11.45 23.72
CA GLY A 303 5.94 11.61 24.07
C GLY A 303 5.70 12.51 25.27
N THR A 304 6.47 13.61 25.39
CA THR A 304 6.34 14.62 26.44
C THR A 304 5.97 15.98 25.84
N LYS A 305 6.13 17.09 26.58
CA LYS A 305 5.92 18.46 26.10
C LYS A 305 7.15 19.34 26.25
N ILE A 306 8.34 18.72 26.26
CA ILE A 306 9.62 19.44 26.25
C ILE A 306 9.66 20.37 25.04
N SER A 307 9.87 21.67 25.29
CA SER A 307 9.81 22.73 24.27
C SER A 307 11.17 23.32 23.88
N SER A 308 12.20 23.06 24.69
CA SER A 308 13.59 23.50 24.47
C SER A 308 14.57 22.50 25.10
N ILE A 309 15.82 22.52 24.63
CA ILE A 309 16.90 21.66 25.12
C ILE A 309 17.97 22.57 25.77
N PRO A 310 18.52 22.24 26.95
CA PRO A 310 19.59 23.02 27.58
C PRO A 310 20.86 23.08 26.69
N ALA A 311 21.49 24.25 26.59
CA ALA A 311 22.68 24.44 25.76
C ALA A 311 23.94 23.79 26.35
N ASP A 312 23.94 23.58 27.67
CA ASP A 312 24.95 22.92 28.49
C ASP A 312 24.83 21.38 28.52
N LEU A 313 23.82 20.80 27.86
CA LEU A 313 23.61 19.34 27.80
C LEU A 313 24.85 18.55 27.37
N CYS A 314 25.61 19.08 26.41
CA CYS A 314 26.86 18.47 25.93
C CYS A 314 28.11 18.86 26.72
N GLU A 315 28.00 19.75 27.71
CA GLU A 315 29.03 19.93 28.73
C GLU A 315 28.93 18.84 29.80
N ASP A 316 27.72 18.41 30.19
CA ASP A 316 27.54 17.28 31.11
C ASP A 316 27.71 15.91 30.42
N LEU A 317 26.94 15.64 29.36
CA LEU A 317 26.75 14.28 28.80
C LEU A 317 27.77 13.90 27.71
N LYS A 318 29.07 13.98 28.03
CA LYS A 318 30.17 13.76 27.07
C LYS A 318 30.29 12.33 26.51
N LEU A 319 29.64 11.34 27.14
CA LEU A 319 29.65 9.93 26.71
C LEU A 319 28.39 9.50 25.93
N LEU A 320 27.46 10.42 25.68
CA LEU A 320 26.19 10.13 25.04
C LEU A 320 26.36 9.64 23.59
N ARG A 321 25.74 8.51 23.26
CA ARG A 321 25.74 7.86 21.94
C ARG A 321 24.38 7.91 21.24
N THR A 322 23.30 7.78 21.99
CA THR A 322 21.93 7.82 21.45
C THR A 322 21.12 8.89 22.17
N LEU A 323 20.53 9.80 21.40
CA LEU A 323 19.64 10.87 21.88
C LEU A 323 18.30 10.81 21.12
N ASP A 324 17.25 10.34 21.77
CA ASP A 324 15.88 10.30 21.22
C ASP A 324 14.97 11.27 21.98
N LEU A 325 14.68 12.40 21.35
CA LEU A 325 13.76 13.44 21.82
C LEU A 325 12.57 13.59 20.86
N SER A 326 12.13 12.47 20.28
CA SER A 326 10.95 12.38 19.41
C SER A 326 9.62 12.65 20.13
N TYR A 327 8.58 13.05 19.40
CA TYR A 327 7.23 13.28 19.93
C TYR A 327 7.22 14.28 21.11
N ASN A 328 7.79 15.47 20.90
CA ASN A 328 7.83 16.58 21.86
C ASN A 328 7.45 17.91 21.17
N GLU A 329 7.56 19.05 21.86
CA GLU A 329 7.17 20.38 21.36
C GLU A 329 8.37 21.27 20.99
N ILE A 330 9.53 20.67 20.67
CA ILE A 330 10.82 21.37 20.49
C ILE A 330 10.80 22.23 19.21
N LYS A 331 11.27 23.48 19.32
CA LYS A 331 11.24 24.48 18.23
C LYS A 331 12.62 24.90 17.71
N GLU A 332 13.60 24.93 18.60
CA GLU A 332 14.97 25.37 18.35
C GLU A 332 15.95 24.33 18.93
N LEU A 333 17.09 24.13 18.28
CA LEU A 333 18.13 23.17 18.69
C LEU A 333 19.41 23.90 19.11
N PRO A 334 20.04 23.54 20.25
CA PRO A 334 21.35 24.05 20.64
C PRO A 334 22.46 23.46 19.76
N SER A 335 23.71 23.91 19.94
CA SER A 335 24.88 23.22 19.37
C SER A 335 25.21 21.96 20.17
N PHE A 336 25.31 20.83 19.47
CA PHE A 336 25.71 19.55 20.05
C PHE A 336 27.23 19.32 20.01
N GLN A 337 28.05 20.34 19.75
CA GLN A 337 29.50 20.22 19.48
C GLN A 337 30.33 19.52 20.58
N GLY A 338 29.85 19.49 21.83
CA GLY A 338 30.50 18.73 22.92
C GLY A 338 30.21 17.21 22.92
N CYS A 339 29.09 16.77 22.34
CA CYS A 339 28.61 15.38 22.39
C CYS A 339 29.28 14.48 21.33
N VAL A 340 30.61 14.44 21.30
CA VAL A 340 31.42 13.82 20.22
C VAL A 340 31.21 12.30 20.03
N GLN A 341 30.59 11.60 20.99
CA GLN A 341 30.28 10.17 20.89
C GLN A 341 28.90 9.86 20.27
N LEU A 342 28.08 10.87 19.94
CA LEU A 342 26.74 10.65 19.36
C LEU A 342 26.83 9.88 18.03
N GLN A 343 26.12 8.76 17.97
CA GLN A 343 25.95 7.88 16.81
C GLN A 343 24.52 7.96 16.25
N GLU A 344 23.54 8.24 17.11
CA GLU A 344 22.12 8.25 16.75
C GLU A 344 21.41 9.45 17.39
N ILE A 345 20.72 10.23 16.57
CA ILE A 345 19.90 11.36 16.99
C ILE A 345 18.50 11.22 16.37
N SER A 346 17.48 11.31 17.21
CA SER A 346 16.06 11.30 16.83
C SER A 346 15.35 12.54 17.38
N PHE A 347 14.84 13.35 16.46
CA PHE A 347 13.98 14.51 16.71
C PHE A 347 12.63 14.39 15.97
N GLN A 348 12.26 13.18 15.55
CA GLN A 348 11.02 12.89 14.84
C GLN A 348 9.80 13.52 15.56
N HIS A 349 8.92 14.18 14.80
CA HIS A 349 7.67 14.76 15.33
C HIS A 349 7.90 15.80 16.44
N ASN A 350 8.46 16.93 16.02
CA ASN A 350 8.67 18.16 16.79
C ASN A 350 8.26 19.37 15.91
N HIS A 351 8.47 20.60 16.40
CA HIS A 351 8.14 21.86 15.71
C HIS A 351 9.39 22.63 15.22
N ILE A 352 10.48 21.91 14.88
CA ILE A 352 11.75 22.52 14.48
C ILE A 352 11.59 23.20 13.12
N GLN A 353 11.94 24.49 13.02
CA GLN A 353 11.70 25.31 11.81
C GLN A 353 12.94 25.53 10.92
N GLN A 354 14.13 25.47 11.50
CA GLN A 354 15.40 25.64 10.80
C GLN A 354 16.51 24.80 11.45
N ILE A 355 17.58 24.54 10.69
CA ILE A 355 18.81 23.93 11.19
C ILE A 355 19.98 24.88 10.88
N ASP A 356 20.65 25.34 11.94
CA ASP A 356 21.73 26.30 11.86
C ASP A 356 23.10 25.65 11.58
N ARG A 357 24.15 26.47 11.51
CA ARG A 357 25.48 26.04 11.04
C ARG A 357 26.18 25.11 12.02
N ASP A 358 26.00 25.40 13.30
CA ASP A 358 26.74 24.87 14.43
C ASP A 358 25.95 23.80 15.21
N THR A 359 24.66 23.60 14.91
CA THR A 359 23.78 22.61 15.54
C THR A 359 24.43 21.22 15.59
N PHE A 360 24.86 20.68 14.45
CA PHE A 360 25.46 19.35 14.34
C PHE A 360 26.99 19.37 14.09
N GLN A 361 27.64 20.52 14.33
CA GLN A 361 29.06 20.68 14.02
C GLN A 361 29.94 19.86 14.98
N GLY A 362 30.86 19.06 14.42
CA GLY A 362 31.81 18.25 15.18
C GLY A 362 31.35 16.81 15.49
N LEU A 363 30.11 16.44 15.15
CA LEU A 363 29.56 15.10 15.38
C LEU A 363 30.09 14.06 14.36
N SER A 364 31.40 13.82 14.37
CA SER A 364 32.07 12.88 13.43
C SER A 364 31.62 11.43 13.57
N SER A 365 31.04 11.06 14.73
CA SER A 365 30.59 9.71 15.06
C SER A 365 29.16 9.40 14.58
N LEU A 366 28.40 10.42 14.15
CA LEU A 366 26.97 10.34 13.89
C LEU A 366 26.66 9.50 12.64
N ARG A 367 25.82 8.48 12.78
CA ARG A 367 25.41 7.54 11.73
C ARG A 367 23.96 7.73 11.31
N LEU A 368 23.06 7.95 12.27
CA LEU A 368 21.64 8.15 12.07
C LEU A 368 21.20 9.52 12.58
N LEU A 369 20.51 10.27 11.73
CA LEU A 369 19.84 11.53 12.08
C LEU A 369 18.40 11.50 11.55
N ASP A 370 17.43 11.42 12.47
CA ASP A 370 16.01 11.54 12.14
C ASP A 370 15.48 12.92 12.55
N LEU A 371 15.04 13.68 11.56
CA LEU A 371 14.42 15.01 11.67
C LEU A 371 13.02 14.99 11.00
N SER A 372 12.41 13.81 10.85
CA SER A 372 11.14 13.64 10.15
C SER A 372 9.97 14.32 10.88
N ARG A 373 8.88 14.61 10.15
CA ARG A 373 7.63 15.15 10.71
C ARG A 373 7.82 16.46 11.49
N ASN A 374 8.69 17.33 11.00
CA ASN A 374 8.98 18.65 11.57
C ASN A 374 8.54 19.79 10.62
N GLU A 375 8.78 21.04 11.01
CA GLU A 375 8.40 22.23 10.22
C GLU A 375 9.58 22.81 9.41
N ILE A 376 10.66 22.05 9.20
CA ILE A 376 11.95 22.59 8.73
C ILE A 376 11.80 23.18 7.32
N ARG A 377 12.15 24.47 7.17
CA ARG A 377 12.07 25.22 5.91
C ARG A 377 13.44 25.42 5.27
N VAL A 378 14.46 25.61 6.11
CA VAL A 378 15.83 25.95 5.73
C VAL A 378 16.82 25.15 6.57
N ILE A 379 17.86 24.62 5.92
CA ILE A 379 19.02 23.98 6.54
C ILE A 379 20.25 24.76 6.06
N HIS A 380 21.13 25.19 6.98
CA HIS A 380 22.34 25.92 6.63
C HIS A 380 23.29 25.05 5.77
N ARG A 381 23.97 25.68 4.79
CA ARG A 381 24.79 24.95 3.78
C ARG A 381 25.90 24.08 4.36
N ASP A 382 26.47 24.51 5.48
CA ASP A 382 27.57 23.81 6.16
C ASP A 382 27.09 22.88 7.29
N ALA A 383 25.78 22.83 7.60
CA ALA A 383 25.27 22.15 8.81
C ALA A 383 25.64 20.66 8.89
N PHE A 384 25.79 20.00 7.75
CA PHE A 384 26.16 18.59 7.64
C PHE A 384 27.63 18.36 7.26
N LEU A 385 28.45 19.42 7.16
CA LEU A 385 29.81 19.37 6.62
C LEU A 385 30.76 18.44 7.41
N THR A 386 30.53 18.28 8.71
CA THR A 386 31.38 17.47 9.61
C THR A 386 30.86 16.05 9.85
N LEU A 387 29.70 15.68 9.29
CA LEU A 387 29.01 14.42 9.55
C LEU A 387 29.57 13.25 8.71
N THR A 388 30.87 13.01 8.87
CA THR A 388 31.65 12.07 8.04
C THR A 388 31.23 10.60 8.15
N ALA A 389 30.53 10.20 9.21
CA ALA A 389 30.02 8.85 9.41
C ALA A 389 28.53 8.66 9.07
N LEU A 390 27.82 9.70 8.61
CA LEU A 390 26.36 9.68 8.48
C LEU A 390 25.92 8.74 7.34
N THR A 391 25.24 7.65 7.71
CA THR A 391 24.72 6.64 6.77
C THR A 391 23.22 6.81 6.52
N ASN A 392 22.46 7.32 7.49
CA ASN A 392 21.00 7.39 7.44
C ASN A 392 20.52 8.79 7.83
N LEU A 393 19.78 9.45 6.93
CA LEU A 393 19.19 10.78 7.14
C LEU A 393 17.71 10.75 6.79
N ASP A 394 16.84 11.00 7.78
CA ASP A 394 15.40 11.19 7.57
C ASP A 394 15.04 12.68 7.70
N LEU A 395 14.53 13.25 6.62
CA LEU A 395 13.99 14.60 6.52
C LEU A 395 12.57 14.56 5.93
N SER A 396 11.88 13.42 6.01
CA SER A 396 10.53 13.24 5.48
C SER A 396 9.50 14.09 6.22
N MET A 397 8.37 14.39 5.55
CA MET A 397 7.25 15.16 6.10
C MET A 397 7.68 16.51 6.73
N ASN A 398 8.42 17.31 5.95
CA ASN A 398 8.92 18.64 6.33
C ASN A 398 8.53 19.70 5.27
N SER A 399 8.96 20.95 5.46
CA SER A 399 8.67 22.08 4.56
C SER A 399 9.86 22.49 3.67
N LEU A 400 10.78 21.57 3.37
CA LEU A 400 12.04 21.87 2.69
C LEU A 400 11.85 22.22 1.19
N THR A 401 12.70 23.13 0.72
CA THR A 401 12.81 23.55 -0.69
C THR A 401 14.03 22.95 -1.40
N VAL A 402 15.11 22.73 -0.66
CA VAL A 402 16.39 22.15 -1.13
C VAL A 402 17.13 21.55 0.08
N ILE A 403 18.02 20.59 -0.16
CA ILE A 403 18.96 20.07 0.84
C ILE A 403 20.40 20.51 0.53
N PRO A 404 21.24 20.80 1.55
CA PRO A 404 22.68 20.79 1.36
C PRO A 404 23.16 19.36 1.10
N THR A 405 24.00 19.16 0.07
CA THR A 405 24.66 17.87 -0.21
C THR A 405 26.14 17.87 0.19
N THR A 406 26.65 19.01 0.65
CA THR A 406 27.95 19.19 1.29
C THR A 406 28.06 18.34 2.56
N GLY A 407 29.09 17.47 2.62
CA GLY A 407 29.30 16.50 3.71
C GLY A 407 28.70 15.12 3.45
N LEU A 408 27.53 15.02 2.81
CA LEU A 408 26.72 13.80 2.69
C LEU A 408 27.25 12.69 1.74
N SER A 409 28.54 12.72 1.39
CA SER A 409 29.17 11.80 0.42
C SER A 409 29.19 10.32 0.84
N VAL A 410 28.99 10.03 2.13
CA VAL A 410 29.01 8.67 2.71
C VAL A 410 27.60 8.09 2.90
N LEU A 411 26.56 8.91 2.70
CA LEU A 411 25.16 8.59 3.00
C LEU A 411 24.65 7.39 2.19
N SER A 412 24.03 6.42 2.87
CA SER A 412 23.47 5.19 2.31
C SER A 412 21.94 5.23 2.20
N GLN A 413 21.26 5.93 3.10
CA GLN A 413 19.81 6.11 3.09
C GLN A 413 19.44 7.59 3.29
N LEU A 414 18.58 8.10 2.41
CA LEU A 414 18.07 9.47 2.44
C LEU A 414 16.55 9.47 2.28
N LYS A 415 15.79 9.99 3.24
CA LYS A 415 14.32 10.09 3.11
C LYS A 415 13.88 11.54 3.03
N LEU A 416 13.13 11.88 1.98
CA LEU A 416 12.64 13.24 1.68
C LEU A 416 11.14 13.25 1.33
N SER A 417 10.49 12.08 1.27
CA SER A 417 9.05 11.94 0.99
C SER A 417 8.20 12.87 1.85
N GLY A 418 7.22 13.56 1.26
CA GLY A 418 6.37 14.51 1.97
C GLY A 418 6.92 15.94 2.12
N ASN A 419 7.91 16.35 1.32
CA ASN A 419 8.35 17.75 1.20
C ASN A 419 7.82 18.39 -0.10
N PRO A 420 6.58 18.92 -0.14
CA PRO A 420 5.92 19.36 -1.39
C PRO A 420 6.53 20.61 -2.05
N GLN A 421 7.43 21.33 -1.37
CA GLN A 421 8.14 22.47 -1.95
C GLN A 421 9.45 22.08 -2.65
N MET A 422 9.93 20.85 -2.45
CA MET A 422 11.19 20.36 -3.03
C MET A 422 10.97 19.85 -4.46
N LYS A 423 10.81 20.76 -5.40
CA LYS A 423 10.54 20.46 -6.83
C LYS A 423 11.81 20.24 -7.67
N ASN A 424 12.99 20.57 -7.14
CA ASN A 424 14.26 20.50 -7.86
C ASN A 424 14.76 19.05 -7.97
N VAL A 425 15.45 18.72 -9.06
CA VAL A 425 16.09 17.42 -9.26
C VAL A 425 17.38 17.32 -8.43
N LEU A 426 17.59 16.17 -7.77
CA LEU A 426 18.80 15.87 -7.00
C LEU A 426 19.90 15.31 -7.93
N THR A 427 21.17 15.64 -7.66
CA THR A 427 22.29 15.19 -8.50
C THR A 427 23.03 14.00 -7.85
N ALA A 428 22.94 12.83 -8.49
CA ALA A 428 23.56 11.59 -7.98
C ALA A 428 25.08 11.70 -7.75
N LYS A 429 25.77 12.56 -8.52
CA LYS A 429 27.22 12.84 -8.36
C LYS A 429 27.62 13.30 -6.95
N ASN A 430 26.70 13.91 -6.20
CA ASN A 430 26.97 14.40 -4.85
C ASN A 430 26.69 13.34 -3.75
N LEU A 431 26.03 12.24 -4.10
CA LEU A 431 25.61 11.17 -3.16
C LEU A 431 26.06 9.78 -3.67
N PRO A 432 27.37 9.54 -3.87
CA PRO A 432 27.88 8.38 -4.61
C PRO A 432 27.79 7.03 -3.88
N LYS A 433 27.50 7.03 -2.57
CA LYS A 433 27.33 5.81 -1.75
C LYS A 433 25.88 5.49 -1.37
N LEU A 434 24.94 6.24 -1.93
CA LEU A 434 23.51 6.04 -1.67
C LEU A 434 23.07 4.65 -2.13
N ARG A 435 22.09 4.07 -1.44
CA ARG A 435 21.49 2.76 -1.75
C ARG A 435 19.96 2.80 -1.74
N SER A 436 19.39 3.61 -0.85
CA SER A 436 17.95 3.82 -0.73
C SER A 436 17.65 5.31 -0.64
N ILE A 437 16.66 5.78 -1.40
CA ILE A 437 16.17 7.15 -1.31
C ILE A 437 14.65 7.23 -1.43
N SER A 438 13.98 7.96 -0.53
CA SER A 438 12.59 8.39 -0.74
C SER A 438 12.55 9.86 -1.14
N VAL A 439 11.71 10.21 -2.11
CA VAL A 439 11.55 11.57 -2.66
C VAL A 439 10.08 11.98 -2.71
N PRO A 440 9.76 13.30 -2.71
CA PRO A 440 8.40 13.77 -2.93
C PRO A 440 7.82 13.39 -4.31
N TYR A 441 8.66 13.38 -5.36
CA TYR A 441 8.21 13.17 -6.75
C TYR A 441 9.04 12.11 -7.46
N ALA A 442 8.38 11.15 -8.13
CA ALA A 442 9.04 10.05 -8.85
C ALA A 442 10.07 10.51 -9.89
N TYR A 443 9.88 11.69 -10.51
CA TYR A 443 10.83 12.27 -11.44
C TYR A 443 12.22 12.54 -10.83
N GLN A 444 12.30 12.74 -9.51
CA GLN A 444 13.59 12.94 -8.82
C GLN A 444 14.39 11.63 -8.73
N CYS A 445 13.74 10.46 -8.81
CA CYS A 445 14.42 9.17 -8.95
C CYS A 445 15.17 9.02 -10.28
N CYS A 446 14.72 9.68 -11.34
CA CYS A 446 15.30 9.53 -12.68
C CYS A 446 16.80 9.89 -12.73
N ALA A 447 17.27 10.78 -11.85
CA ALA A 447 18.68 11.14 -11.74
C ALA A 447 19.59 10.02 -11.16
N PHE A 448 19.00 9.00 -10.53
CA PHE A 448 19.69 7.85 -9.93
C PHE A 448 19.49 6.55 -10.74
N VAL A 449 18.35 6.41 -11.43
CA VAL A 449 17.94 5.20 -12.17
C VAL A 449 18.80 4.92 -13.43
N GLY A 450 19.65 5.84 -13.86
CA GLY A 450 20.55 5.66 -15.03
C GLY A 450 21.98 5.20 -14.73
N CYS A 451 22.38 5.08 -13.45
CA CYS A 451 23.80 5.04 -13.06
C CYS A 451 24.57 3.76 -13.44
N ASP A 452 23.91 2.64 -13.74
CA ASP A 452 24.58 1.40 -14.18
C ASP A 452 25.26 1.53 -15.57
N SER A 453 24.93 2.56 -16.34
CA SER A 453 25.46 2.77 -17.70
C SER A 453 26.74 3.64 -17.77
N MET A 454 27.08 4.38 -16.72
CA MET A 454 28.06 5.49 -16.79
C MET A 454 29.42 5.20 -16.13
N THR A 455 29.73 3.95 -15.79
CA THR A 455 31.05 3.55 -15.27
C THR A 455 31.92 2.78 -16.28
N SER A 456 31.51 2.71 -17.55
CA SER A 456 32.17 1.93 -18.62
C SER A 456 32.50 2.73 -19.89
N SER A 457 32.61 4.06 -19.80
CA SER A 457 32.97 4.92 -20.95
C SER A 457 33.82 6.15 -20.55
N SER A 458 35.07 5.90 -20.16
CA SER A 458 36.11 6.94 -20.09
C SER A 458 37.47 6.33 -20.43
N GLU A 459 37.93 6.70 -21.63
CA GLU A 459 39.25 6.56 -22.25
C GLU A 459 40.40 5.98 -21.41
N GLU A 460 40.87 4.76 -21.75
CA GLU A 460 42.29 4.52 -22.00
C GLU A 460 42.51 3.26 -22.86
N ASN A 461 43.18 3.42 -24.00
CA ASN A 461 43.80 2.31 -24.73
C ASN A 461 45.29 2.33 -24.41
N ASP A 462 45.83 1.38 -23.65
CA ASP A 462 46.93 0.53 -24.15
C ASP A 462 47.38 -0.60 -23.17
N VAL A 463 48.27 -1.48 -23.67
CA VAL A 463 49.06 -2.51 -22.95
C VAL A 463 48.28 -3.64 -22.22
N LYS A 464 48.22 -4.80 -22.87
CA LYS A 464 48.02 -6.09 -22.19
C LYS A 464 49.19 -6.40 -21.24
N LYS A 465 48.91 -6.74 -19.98
CA LYS A 465 49.75 -7.70 -19.23
C LYS A 465 48.97 -8.48 -18.18
N SER A 466 49.36 -9.73 -17.99
CA SER A 466 48.67 -10.72 -17.17
C SER A 466 49.28 -10.87 -15.78
N THR A 467 48.46 -10.68 -14.74
CA THR A 467 48.61 -11.27 -13.40
C THR A 467 47.21 -11.47 -12.83
N GLY A 468 46.94 -12.65 -12.26
CA GLY A 468 45.64 -12.94 -11.66
C GLY A 468 45.46 -12.30 -10.28
N GLY A 469 44.22 -11.99 -9.92
CA GLY A 469 43.84 -11.48 -8.61
C GLY A 469 42.33 -11.45 -8.48
N GLU A 470 41.81 -12.30 -7.59
CA GLU A 470 40.49 -12.30 -6.94
C GLU A 470 39.31 -11.65 -7.68
N ASP A 471 38.39 -12.49 -8.17
CA ASP A 471 37.06 -12.08 -8.64
C ASP A 471 36.22 -11.55 -7.47
N VAL A 472 36.43 -10.28 -7.11
CA VAL A 472 35.49 -9.52 -6.27
C VAL A 472 34.23 -9.30 -7.09
N GLU A 473 33.22 -10.14 -6.86
CA GLU A 473 31.89 -9.96 -7.43
C GLU A 473 31.37 -8.56 -7.11
N ARG A 474 31.37 -7.69 -8.14
CA ARG A 474 30.63 -6.43 -8.09
C ARG A 474 29.14 -6.75 -8.18
N ILE A 475 28.56 -7.13 -7.05
CA ILE A 475 27.12 -7.02 -6.84
C ILE A 475 26.77 -5.54 -7.05
N SER A 476 26.20 -5.23 -8.22
CA SER A 476 25.63 -3.94 -8.55
C SER A 476 24.41 -3.73 -7.64
N MET A 477 24.65 -3.16 -6.45
CA MET A 477 23.61 -2.94 -5.44
C MET A 477 22.58 -1.97 -5.99
N ILE A 478 21.43 -2.53 -6.39
CA ILE A 478 20.36 -1.82 -7.07
C ILE A 478 19.89 -0.64 -6.21
N MET A 479 19.96 0.56 -6.77
CA MET A 479 19.45 1.78 -6.14
C MET A 479 17.93 1.70 -5.96
N HIS A 480 17.47 1.60 -4.72
CA HIS A 480 16.05 1.64 -4.40
C HIS A 480 15.58 3.10 -4.31
N CYS A 481 14.61 3.50 -5.14
CA CYS A 481 14.03 4.84 -5.10
C CYS A 481 12.50 4.80 -5.04
N SER A 482 11.90 5.51 -4.08
CA SER A 482 10.45 5.55 -3.86
C SER A 482 9.89 6.99 -3.85
N PRO A 483 8.74 7.26 -4.51
CA PRO A 483 8.04 6.39 -5.45
C PRO A 483 8.83 6.22 -6.76
N SER A 484 8.88 5.00 -7.31
CA SER A 484 9.66 4.70 -8.52
C SER A 484 9.07 5.36 -9.78
N PRO A 485 9.91 5.70 -10.78
CA PRO A 485 9.42 6.05 -12.13
C PRO A 485 8.65 4.88 -12.77
N GLY A 486 7.90 5.18 -13.84
CA GLY A 486 7.17 4.17 -14.61
C GLY A 486 6.40 4.79 -15.77
N ALA A 487 5.56 4.01 -16.46
CA ALA A 487 4.82 4.44 -17.66
C ALA A 487 4.27 5.87 -17.59
N PHE A 488 3.48 6.14 -16.55
CA PHE A 488 2.81 7.43 -16.34
C PHE A 488 3.69 8.48 -15.67
N LYS A 489 4.93 8.19 -15.27
CA LYS A 489 5.92 9.18 -14.81
C LYS A 489 7.29 8.85 -15.43
N PRO A 490 7.46 9.08 -16.76
CA PRO A 490 8.65 8.69 -17.51
C PRO A 490 9.82 9.66 -17.28
N CYS A 491 11.05 9.18 -17.47
CA CYS A 491 12.25 10.00 -17.26
C CYS A 491 12.64 10.85 -18.49
N GLU A 492 12.81 10.23 -19.66
CA GLU A 492 13.36 10.91 -20.85
C GLU A 492 12.28 11.42 -21.82
N HIS A 493 11.20 10.67 -21.98
CA HIS A 493 10.26 10.82 -23.10
C HIS A 493 8.81 10.66 -22.65
N LEU A 494 7.98 11.68 -22.87
CA LEU A 494 6.57 11.67 -22.48
C LEU A 494 5.79 10.57 -23.23
N LEU A 495 5.89 10.54 -24.56
CA LEU A 495 5.21 9.54 -25.42
C LEU A 495 6.01 8.23 -25.56
N GLY A 496 7.30 8.23 -25.22
CA GLY A 496 8.19 7.06 -25.23
C GLY A 496 8.52 6.55 -26.64
N ASN A 497 7.60 5.79 -27.24
CA ASN A 497 7.82 5.03 -28.46
C ASN A 497 7.51 5.85 -29.73
N TRP A 498 8.40 5.79 -30.73
CA TRP A 498 8.20 6.39 -32.05
C TRP A 498 6.90 5.97 -32.76
N MET A 499 6.43 4.74 -32.56
CA MET A 499 5.12 4.30 -33.10
C MET A 499 3.97 5.11 -32.48
N ILE A 500 3.98 5.29 -31.15
CA ILE A 500 2.98 6.10 -30.44
C ILE A 500 3.07 7.56 -30.91
N ARG A 501 4.29 8.13 -31.00
CA ARG A 501 4.52 9.48 -31.52
C ARG A 501 3.88 9.67 -32.90
N LEU A 502 4.19 8.79 -33.87
CA LEU A 502 3.64 8.88 -35.23
C LEU A 502 2.12 8.73 -35.26
N THR A 503 1.53 7.82 -34.49
CA THR A 503 0.07 7.67 -34.39
C THR A 503 -0.60 8.90 -33.76
N VAL A 504 -0.04 9.43 -32.68
CA VAL A 504 -0.58 10.62 -31.97
C VAL A 504 -0.43 11.89 -32.84
N TRP A 505 0.68 12.05 -33.56
CA TRP A 505 0.88 13.13 -34.53
C TRP A 505 -0.10 13.04 -35.71
N PHE A 506 -0.36 11.84 -36.23
CA PHE A 506 -1.36 11.61 -37.27
C PHE A 506 -2.79 11.93 -36.79
N ILE A 507 -3.17 11.48 -35.59
CA ILE A 507 -4.47 11.79 -34.98
C ILE A 507 -4.63 13.30 -34.77
N CYS A 508 -3.59 13.99 -34.29
CA CYS A 508 -3.55 15.45 -34.17
C CYS A 508 -3.80 16.13 -35.54
N LEU A 509 -3.02 15.80 -36.56
CA LEU A 509 -3.14 16.37 -37.90
C LEU A 509 -4.52 16.14 -38.52
N VAL A 510 -5.03 14.91 -38.49
CA VAL A 510 -6.32 14.56 -39.11
C VAL A 510 -7.49 15.17 -38.34
N SER A 511 -7.48 15.13 -37.00
CA SER A 511 -8.56 15.74 -36.20
C SER A 511 -8.60 17.27 -36.38
N LEU A 512 -7.45 17.96 -36.41
CA LEU A 512 -7.42 19.40 -36.67
C LEU A 512 -7.88 19.75 -38.09
N VAL A 513 -7.37 19.07 -39.12
CA VAL A 513 -7.68 19.38 -40.53
C VAL A 513 -9.13 19.03 -40.88
N PHE A 514 -9.59 17.80 -40.60
CA PHE A 514 -10.90 17.36 -41.04
C PHE A 514 -12.05 17.96 -40.21
N ASN A 515 -11.91 18.18 -38.90
CA ASN A 515 -12.95 18.90 -38.16
C ASN A 515 -13.02 20.38 -38.57
N SER A 516 -11.87 21.05 -38.83
CA SER A 516 -11.87 22.41 -39.37
C SER A 516 -12.56 22.48 -40.74
N LEU A 517 -12.32 21.49 -41.62
CA LEU A 517 -12.99 21.39 -42.92
C LEU A 517 -14.51 21.23 -42.78
N VAL A 518 -14.97 20.38 -41.85
CA VAL A 518 -16.40 20.18 -41.57
C VAL A 518 -17.05 21.42 -40.95
N LEU A 519 -16.35 22.13 -40.06
CA LEU A 519 -16.81 23.40 -39.50
C LEU A 519 -16.95 24.48 -40.57
N VAL A 520 -15.94 24.65 -41.44
CA VAL A 520 -15.98 25.61 -42.56
C VAL A 520 -17.10 25.26 -43.54
N ALA A 521 -17.31 23.98 -43.86
CA ALA A 521 -18.42 23.56 -44.72
C ALA A 521 -19.80 23.81 -44.08
N THR A 522 -19.94 23.53 -42.78
CA THR A 522 -21.21 23.65 -42.05
C THR A 522 -21.63 25.10 -41.82
N PHE A 523 -20.67 25.99 -41.55
CA PHE A 523 -20.91 27.40 -41.20
C PHE A 523 -20.57 28.41 -42.32
N SER A 524 -20.27 27.94 -43.54
CA SER A 524 -20.01 28.81 -44.70
C SER A 524 -21.20 29.75 -44.99
N PRO A 525 -20.97 31.06 -45.25
CA PRO A 525 -22.04 32.03 -45.48
C PRO A 525 -22.73 31.92 -46.85
N THR A 526 -22.57 30.81 -47.58
CA THR A 526 -23.17 30.56 -48.90
C THR A 526 -24.70 30.54 -48.89
N HIS A 527 -25.35 30.37 -47.74
CA HIS A 527 -26.81 30.34 -47.62
C HIS A 527 -27.50 31.72 -47.68
N ARG A 528 -26.74 32.81 -47.94
CA ARG A 528 -27.31 34.16 -48.17
C ARG A 528 -28.01 34.26 -49.53
N ALA A 529 -29.28 33.88 -49.56
CA ALA A 529 -30.22 34.47 -50.52
C ALA A 529 -30.25 36.00 -50.32
N ALA A 530 -30.27 36.76 -51.42
CA ALA A 530 -30.10 38.21 -51.36
C ALA A 530 -31.36 38.92 -50.86
N GLY A 531 -31.19 39.85 -49.91
CA GLY A 531 -32.16 40.92 -49.65
C GLY A 531 -33.27 40.65 -48.63
N HIS A 532 -32.94 40.71 -47.33
CA HIS A 532 -33.47 41.75 -46.44
C HIS A 532 -32.66 41.85 -45.13
N PHE A 533 -32.66 43.04 -44.53
CA PHE A 533 -31.76 43.40 -43.43
C PHE A 533 -32.54 43.50 -42.11
N HIS A 534 -32.59 42.42 -41.31
CA HIS A 534 -32.73 42.39 -39.83
C HIS A 534 -33.13 40.98 -39.32
N SER A 535 -32.15 40.17 -38.92
CA SER A 535 -32.26 39.18 -37.82
C SER A 535 -30.94 38.46 -37.59
N LEU A 536 -30.45 38.42 -36.34
CA LEU A 536 -29.25 37.68 -35.97
C LEU A 536 -29.60 36.25 -35.57
N THR A 537 -29.75 35.35 -36.56
CA THR A 537 -29.37 33.93 -36.50
C THR A 537 -29.69 33.27 -37.85
N PRO A 538 -28.73 32.62 -38.54
CA PRO A 538 -29.06 31.76 -39.67
C PRO A 538 -29.79 30.51 -39.18
N SER A 539 -30.89 30.14 -39.83
CA SER A 539 -31.66 28.92 -39.50
C SER A 539 -31.00 27.67 -40.11
N LEU A 540 -29.91 27.21 -39.52
CA LEU A 540 -29.39 25.86 -39.79
C LEU A 540 -30.41 24.81 -39.32
N SER A 541 -30.55 23.71 -40.05
CA SER A 541 -31.33 22.56 -39.57
C SER A 541 -30.66 21.92 -38.34
N PRO A 542 -31.42 21.36 -37.38
CA PRO A 542 -30.88 20.79 -36.15
C PRO A 542 -29.74 19.79 -36.40
N ALA A 543 -29.91 18.93 -37.41
CA ALA A 543 -28.89 17.96 -37.83
C ALA A 543 -27.57 18.59 -38.32
N ARG A 544 -27.62 19.68 -39.11
CA ARG A 544 -26.40 20.38 -39.58
C ARG A 544 -25.70 21.06 -38.42
N LEU A 545 -26.45 21.74 -37.55
CA LEU A 545 -25.89 22.34 -36.33
C LEU A 545 -25.22 21.28 -35.45
N LEU A 546 -25.86 20.12 -35.25
CA LEU A 546 -25.37 19.07 -34.37
C LEU A 546 -24.07 18.43 -34.89
N MET A 547 -23.96 18.21 -36.21
CA MET A 547 -22.69 17.78 -36.82
C MET A 547 -21.60 18.85 -36.68
N GLY A 548 -21.94 20.14 -36.78
CA GLY A 548 -21.01 21.25 -36.53
C GLY A 548 -20.53 21.30 -35.07
N LEU A 549 -21.42 21.10 -34.10
CA LEU A 549 -21.06 21.03 -32.68
C LEU A 549 -20.22 19.79 -32.35
N LEU A 550 -20.52 18.63 -32.95
CA LEU A 550 -19.70 17.42 -32.78
C LEU A 550 -18.30 17.61 -33.39
N ALA A 551 -18.20 18.25 -34.56
CA ALA A 551 -16.90 18.62 -35.14
C ALA A 551 -16.12 19.61 -34.24
N LEU A 552 -16.80 20.55 -33.57
CA LEU A 552 -16.17 21.44 -32.60
C LEU A 552 -15.67 20.69 -31.36
N ALA A 553 -16.46 19.77 -30.81
CA ALA A 553 -16.03 18.92 -29.69
C ALA A 553 -14.79 18.08 -30.06
N ASN A 554 -14.82 17.40 -31.22
CA ASN A 554 -13.68 16.65 -31.75
C ASN A 554 -12.44 17.56 -31.98
N LEU A 555 -12.63 18.81 -32.42
CA LEU A 555 -11.54 19.77 -32.61
C LEU A 555 -10.86 20.13 -31.28
N LEU A 556 -11.64 20.27 -30.19
CA LEU A 556 -11.10 20.50 -28.85
C LEU A 556 -10.28 19.30 -28.35
N THR A 557 -10.73 18.06 -28.64
CA THR A 557 -9.93 16.85 -28.38
C THR A 557 -8.63 16.84 -29.19
N GLY A 558 -8.68 17.27 -30.46
CA GLY A 558 -7.50 17.45 -31.32
C GLY A 558 -6.51 18.49 -30.77
N LEU A 559 -7.00 19.59 -30.20
CA LEU A 559 -6.17 20.60 -29.53
C LEU A 559 -5.53 20.06 -28.24
N TYR A 560 -6.24 19.27 -27.44
CA TYR A 560 -5.66 18.56 -26.29
C TYR A 560 -4.49 17.67 -26.70
N VAL A 561 -4.66 16.86 -27.76
CA VAL A 561 -3.56 16.06 -28.32
C VAL A 561 -2.43 16.96 -28.82
N GLY A 562 -2.76 18.07 -29.48
CA GLY A 562 -1.80 19.09 -29.91
C GLY A 562 -0.89 19.56 -28.78
N VAL A 563 -1.44 19.90 -27.61
CA VAL A 563 -0.65 20.30 -26.43
C VAL A 563 0.32 19.19 -26.00
N LEU A 564 -0.12 17.93 -25.93
CA LEU A 564 0.77 16.81 -25.59
C LEU A 564 1.88 16.60 -26.64
N THR A 565 1.60 16.80 -27.93
CA THR A 565 2.62 16.69 -28.98
C THR A 565 3.66 17.81 -28.92
N VAL A 566 3.24 19.05 -28.63
CA VAL A 566 4.17 20.17 -28.41
C VAL A 566 5.02 19.93 -27.17
N LEU A 567 4.42 19.38 -26.09
CA LEU A 567 5.13 19.07 -24.86
C LEU A 567 6.22 17.99 -25.05
N ASP A 568 5.89 16.87 -25.69
CA ASP A 568 6.85 15.78 -25.97
C ASP A 568 8.01 16.23 -26.90
N ILE A 569 7.76 17.19 -27.80
CA ILE A 569 8.80 17.82 -28.62
C ILE A 569 9.65 18.81 -27.80
N ALA A 570 9.04 19.63 -26.93
CA ALA A 570 9.73 20.65 -26.14
C ALA A 570 10.57 20.09 -24.98
N THR A 571 10.28 18.86 -24.53
CA THR A 571 10.92 18.20 -23.38
C THR A 571 11.75 16.97 -23.79
N TRP A 572 12.17 16.93 -25.06
CA TRP A 572 12.76 15.75 -25.69
C TRP A 572 14.07 15.30 -25.03
N GLY A 573 14.00 14.22 -24.24
CA GLY A 573 15.15 13.57 -23.59
C GLY A 573 15.33 13.95 -22.12
N SER A 574 14.60 14.95 -21.61
CA SER A 574 14.76 15.45 -20.22
C SER A 574 13.43 15.70 -19.50
N PHE A 575 12.36 14.95 -19.85
CA PHE A 575 11.02 15.16 -19.30
C PHE A 575 10.99 15.23 -17.75
N ALA A 576 11.82 14.47 -17.04
CA ALA A 576 11.91 14.48 -15.59
C ALA A 576 12.19 15.88 -14.97
N GLU A 577 12.96 16.74 -15.64
CA GLU A 577 13.27 18.09 -15.14
C GLU A 577 12.04 19.01 -15.19
N PHE A 578 11.14 18.78 -16.15
CA PHE A 578 9.92 19.56 -16.36
C PHE A 578 8.66 18.93 -15.74
N GLY A 579 8.64 17.60 -15.55
CA GLY A 579 7.46 16.82 -15.16
C GLY A 579 6.77 17.31 -13.88
N VAL A 580 7.56 17.66 -12.86
CA VAL A 580 7.04 18.22 -11.58
C VAL A 580 6.37 19.58 -11.78
N TRP A 581 6.93 20.44 -12.65
CA TRP A 581 6.37 21.75 -12.97
C TRP A 581 5.15 21.66 -13.89
N TRP A 582 5.06 20.62 -14.71
CA TRP A 582 3.89 20.32 -15.54
C TRP A 582 2.72 19.78 -14.71
N GLU A 583 2.91 18.68 -13.98
CA GLU A 583 1.84 18.03 -13.18
C GLU A 583 1.21 18.98 -12.16
N MET A 584 2.04 19.74 -11.44
CA MET A 584 1.61 20.72 -10.44
C MET A 584 1.24 22.09 -11.04
N GLY A 585 1.29 22.23 -12.37
CA GLY A 585 1.10 23.50 -13.06
C GLY A 585 -0.34 23.71 -13.57
N PRO A 586 -0.82 24.97 -13.65
CA PRO A 586 -2.14 25.27 -14.20
C PRO A 586 -2.27 24.85 -15.67
N GLY A 587 -1.16 24.75 -16.41
CA GLY A 587 -1.15 24.24 -17.78
C GLY A 587 -1.69 22.82 -17.89
N CYS A 588 -1.29 21.91 -16.98
CA CYS A 588 -1.82 20.55 -16.98
C CYS A 588 -3.29 20.51 -16.53
N GLN A 589 -3.65 21.26 -15.49
CA GLN A 589 -5.05 21.36 -15.02
C GLN A 589 -6.02 21.82 -16.12
N ILE A 590 -5.66 22.87 -16.88
CA ILE A 590 -6.45 23.36 -18.02
C ILE A 590 -6.49 22.33 -19.15
N THR A 591 -5.36 21.67 -19.44
CA THR A 591 -5.26 20.63 -20.49
C THR A 591 -6.13 19.41 -20.17
N GLY A 592 -6.20 19.00 -18.90
CA GLY A 592 -7.07 17.94 -18.42
C GLY A 592 -8.56 18.30 -18.48
N ALA A 593 -8.92 19.49 -18.01
CA ALA A 593 -10.30 20.00 -18.10
C ALA A 593 -10.78 20.12 -19.56
N LEU A 594 -9.90 20.55 -20.48
CA LEU A 594 -10.18 20.58 -21.92
C LEU A 594 -10.45 19.18 -22.48
N ALA A 595 -9.64 18.19 -22.11
CA ALA A 595 -9.80 16.80 -22.55
C ALA A 595 -11.17 16.24 -22.12
N VAL A 596 -11.48 16.33 -20.82
CA VAL A 596 -12.76 15.86 -20.24
C VAL A 596 -13.95 16.61 -20.85
N PHE A 597 -13.88 17.94 -20.96
CA PHE A 597 -14.94 18.72 -21.59
C PHE A 597 -15.21 18.24 -23.03
N SER A 598 -14.15 18.02 -23.81
CA SER A 598 -14.28 17.59 -25.20
C SER A 598 -14.89 16.19 -25.36
N SER A 599 -14.53 15.24 -24.47
CA SER A 599 -15.10 13.87 -24.51
C SER A 599 -16.55 13.84 -24.09
N GLU A 600 -16.89 14.42 -22.92
CA GLU A 600 -18.26 14.40 -22.40
C GLU A 600 -19.21 15.09 -23.37
N TRP A 601 -18.80 16.23 -23.93
CA TRP A 601 -19.64 16.97 -24.86
C TRP A 601 -19.88 16.19 -26.15
N ALA A 602 -18.88 15.50 -26.71
CA ALA A 602 -19.06 14.66 -27.89
C ALA A 602 -20.05 13.50 -27.65
N VAL A 603 -19.96 12.80 -26.51
CA VAL A 603 -20.86 11.68 -26.19
C VAL A 603 -22.30 12.15 -25.93
N LEU A 604 -22.47 13.29 -25.27
CA LEU A 604 -23.80 13.89 -25.07
C LEU A 604 -24.41 14.42 -26.38
N LEU A 605 -23.60 14.97 -27.30
CA LEU A 605 -24.06 15.38 -28.63
C LEU A 605 -24.47 14.17 -29.50
N LEU A 606 -23.74 13.05 -29.44
CA LEU A 606 -24.12 11.79 -30.09
C LEU A 606 -25.43 11.22 -29.51
N SER A 607 -25.62 11.32 -28.19
CA SER A 607 -26.87 10.93 -27.52
C SER A 607 -28.04 11.78 -28.02
N LEU A 608 -27.86 13.10 -28.16
CA LEU A 608 -28.86 13.99 -28.74
C LEU A 608 -29.12 13.69 -30.24
N ALA A 609 -28.13 13.22 -30.98
CA ALA A 609 -28.28 12.85 -32.40
C ALA A 609 -29.20 11.65 -32.59
N ALA A 610 -29.06 10.61 -31.77
CA ALA A 610 -29.98 9.46 -31.79
C ALA A 610 -31.42 9.90 -31.45
N VAL A 611 -31.58 10.81 -30.49
CA VAL A 611 -32.91 11.35 -30.12
C VAL A 611 -33.50 12.18 -31.26
N GLU A 612 -32.77 13.13 -31.85
CA GLU A 612 -33.22 13.95 -33.00
C GLU A 612 -33.71 13.06 -34.15
N ARG A 613 -32.91 12.07 -34.54
CA ARG A 613 -33.24 11.13 -35.61
C ARG A 613 -34.47 10.30 -35.29
N SER A 614 -34.60 9.83 -34.05
CA SER A 614 -35.77 9.07 -33.61
C SER A 614 -37.06 9.89 -33.66
N VAL A 615 -37.00 11.18 -33.31
CA VAL A 615 -38.15 12.10 -33.33
C VAL A 615 -38.51 12.51 -34.76
N ALA A 616 -37.51 12.81 -35.61
CA ALA A 616 -37.72 13.17 -37.00
C ALA A 616 -38.45 12.05 -37.77
N VAL A 617 -37.97 10.81 -37.66
CA VAL A 617 -38.58 9.64 -38.30
C VAL A 617 -39.97 9.35 -37.74
N ARG A 618 -40.18 9.42 -36.41
CA ARG A 618 -41.52 9.26 -35.80
C ARG A 618 -42.50 10.34 -36.27
N ALA A 619 -42.06 11.57 -36.48
CA ALA A 619 -42.90 12.67 -36.99
C ALA A 619 -43.25 12.52 -38.49
N ILE A 620 -42.47 11.76 -39.26
CA ILE A 620 -42.80 11.40 -40.65
C ILE A 620 -43.79 10.22 -40.67
N LEU A 621 -43.50 9.14 -39.93
CA LEU A 621 -44.40 7.99 -39.79
C LEU A 621 -45.80 8.39 -39.28
N GLY A 622 -45.87 9.31 -38.32
CA GLY A 622 -47.13 9.84 -37.79
C GLY A 622 -47.97 10.63 -38.81
N LYS A 623 -47.36 11.15 -39.89
CA LYS A 623 -48.08 11.77 -41.03
C LYS A 623 -48.55 10.74 -42.06
N VAL A 624 -47.83 9.63 -42.21
CA VAL A 624 -48.20 8.54 -43.14
C VAL A 624 -49.36 7.70 -42.57
N MET A 625 -49.41 7.51 -41.25
CA MET A 625 -50.38 6.64 -40.58
C MET A 625 -51.72 7.31 -40.21
N MET A 626 -51.93 8.59 -40.57
CA MET A 626 -53.15 9.36 -40.26
C MET A 626 -53.71 10.08 -41.49
N SER A 627 -54.86 9.62 -41.97
CA SER A 627 -55.58 10.19 -43.12
C SER A 627 -56.12 11.61 -42.82
N PRO A 628 -56.09 12.56 -43.78
CA PRO A 628 -56.26 13.98 -43.46
C PRO A 628 -57.72 14.42 -43.20
N ARG A 629 -58.02 14.83 -41.96
CA ARG A 629 -59.22 15.62 -41.63
C ARG A 629 -58.89 17.07 -41.26
N ARG A 630 -58.81 17.88 -42.32
CA ARG A 630 -59.02 19.35 -42.41
C ARG A 630 -59.46 20.07 -41.13
N ASN A 631 -58.55 20.85 -40.53
CA ASN A 631 -58.71 22.31 -40.50
C ASN A 631 -57.41 23.06 -40.20
N GLY A 632 -57.35 24.34 -40.54
CA GLY A 632 -56.11 25.13 -40.51
C GLY A 632 -55.70 25.60 -39.11
N GLY A 633 -54.41 25.48 -38.79
CA GLY A 633 -53.84 26.01 -37.56
C GLY A 633 -52.32 25.85 -37.44
N SER A 634 -51.62 26.96 -37.25
CA SER A 634 -50.23 27.03 -36.75
C SER A 634 -49.09 26.45 -37.63
N HIS A 635 -48.63 27.26 -38.60
CA HIS A 635 -47.24 27.18 -39.10
C HIS A 635 -46.17 27.45 -38.01
N ARG A 636 -46.57 27.84 -36.79
CA ARG A 636 -45.69 28.10 -35.64
C ARG A 636 -45.24 26.82 -34.91
N GLY A 637 -45.75 25.64 -35.30
CA GLY A 637 -45.37 24.35 -34.71
C GLY A 637 -43.90 23.97 -34.94
N CYS A 638 -43.44 24.02 -36.19
CA CYS A 638 -42.09 23.57 -36.58
C CYS A 638 -40.98 24.41 -35.91
N TRP A 639 -41.10 25.74 -35.99
CA TRP A 639 -40.19 26.72 -35.37
C TRP A 639 -40.05 26.60 -33.84
N ARG A 640 -41.00 25.91 -33.17
CA ARG A 640 -40.94 25.63 -31.72
C ARG A 640 -40.18 24.34 -31.38
N GLY A 641 -39.84 23.52 -32.39
CA GLY A 641 -38.98 22.35 -32.29
C GLY A 641 -37.50 22.72 -32.30
N ASP A 642 -37.04 23.41 -33.35
CA ASP A 642 -35.62 23.77 -33.52
C ASP A 642 -35.06 24.55 -32.34
N ARG A 643 -35.85 25.52 -31.82
CA ARG A 643 -35.51 26.28 -30.60
C ARG A 643 -35.41 25.45 -29.32
N ARG A 644 -35.98 24.24 -29.28
CA ARG A 644 -35.82 23.30 -28.15
C ARG A 644 -34.58 22.42 -28.33
N PHE A 645 -34.27 21.97 -29.54
CA PHE A 645 -33.04 21.22 -29.82
C PHE A 645 -31.78 22.07 -29.62
N THR A 646 -31.78 23.34 -30.03
CA THR A 646 -30.66 24.27 -29.75
C THR A 646 -30.46 24.49 -28.25
N LEU A 647 -31.54 24.71 -27.48
CA LEU A 647 -31.47 24.84 -26.03
C LEU A 647 -31.00 23.55 -25.34
N ALA A 648 -31.42 22.38 -25.83
CA ALA A 648 -30.97 21.09 -25.30
C ALA A 648 -29.47 20.86 -25.56
N ALA A 649 -28.96 21.16 -26.77
CA ALA A 649 -27.53 21.07 -27.07
C ALA A 649 -26.69 22.02 -26.20
N GLY A 650 -27.19 23.23 -25.91
CA GLY A 650 -26.56 24.17 -24.98
C GLY A 650 -26.55 23.67 -23.54
N LEU A 651 -27.66 23.10 -23.05
CA LEU A 651 -27.76 22.50 -21.71
C LEU A 651 -26.81 21.30 -21.55
N LEU A 652 -26.67 20.45 -22.56
CA LEU A 652 -25.70 19.34 -22.53
C LEU A 652 -24.25 19.85 -22.53
N GLY A 653 -23.96 20.95 -23.23
CA GLY A 653 -22.65 21.63 -23.13
C GLY A 653 -22.38 22.20 -21.74
N LEU A 654 -23.38 22.77 -21.06
CA LEU A 654 -23.25 23.24 -19.68
C LEU A 654 -23.04 22.08 -18.69
N LEU A 655 -23.66 20.92 -18.91
CA LEU A 655 -23.45 19.72 -18.09
C LEU A 655 -22.04 19.14 -18.29
N ALA A 656 -21.55 19.07 -19.54
CA ALA A 656 -20.17 18.68 -19.83
C ALA A 656 -19.16 19.65 -19.18
N ALA A 657 -19.41 20.96 -19.23
CA ALA A 657 -18.57 21.96 -18.57
C ALA A 657 -18.58 21.83 -17.04
N ALA A 658 -19.74 21.55 -16.42
CA ALA A 658 -19.82 21.30 -14.99
C ALA A 658 -19.02 20.04 -14.57
N GLY A 659 -19.09 18.96 -15.35
CA GLY A 659 -18.28 17.76 -15.14
C GLY A 659 -16.77 18.02 -15.28
N ALA A 660 -16.36 18.76 -16.32
CA ALA A 660 -14.97 19.11 -16.56
C ALA A 660 -14.36 20.08 -15.53
N CYS A 661 -15.19 20.91 -14.87
CA CYS A 661 -14.76 21.78 -13.78
C CYS A 661 -14.72 21.09 -12.41
N LEU A 662 -15.32 19.92 -12.25
CA LEU A 662 -15.36 19.21 -10.96
C LEU A 662 -13.96 18.89 -10.36
N PRO A 663 -12.94 18.45 -11.14
CA PRO A 663 -11.59 18.26 -10.62
C PRO A 663 -10.90 19.56 -10.17
N LEU A 664 -11.27 20.70 -10.74
CA LEU A 664 -10.68 22.02 -10.43
C LEU A 664 -11.21 22.60 -9.10
N LEU A 665 -12.38 22.14 -8.65
CA LEU A 665 -12.99 22.54 -7.38
C LEU A 665 -12.54 21.68 -6.20
N THR A 666 -11.93 20.52 -6.46
CA THR A 666 -11.46 19.56 -5.44
C THR A 666 -9.96 19.73 -5.18
N SER A 667 -9.61 20.86 -4.57
CA SER A 667 -8.23 21.28 -4.33
C SER A 667 -7.57 20.61 -3.11
N SER A 668 -6.57 19.76 -3.36
CA SER A 668 -5.29 19.74 -2.62
C SER A 668 -4.31 18.73 -3.23
N ASP A 669 -4.59 17.43 -3.09
CA ASP A 669 -3.62 16.33 -3.27
C ASP A 669 -4.00 15.39 -4.43
N GLN A 670 -4.18 15.96 -5.63
CA GLN A 670 -4.30 15.15 -6.84
C GLN A 670 -2.91 14.86 -7.42
N SER A 671 -2.45 13.62 -7.30
CA SER A 671 -1.29 13.09 -8.01
C SER A 671 -1.61 12.93 -9.51
N THR A 672 -1.66 14.06 -10.21
CA THR A 672 -1.98 14.13 -11.65
C THR A 672 -1.00 13.30 -12.47
N SER A 673 -1.51 12.66 -13.51
CA SER A 673 -0.71 12.10 -14.60
C SER A 673 -0.20 13.24 -15.48
N PRO A 674 1.00 13.16 -16.10
CA PRO A 674 1.49 14.17 -17.05
C PRO A 674 0.67 14.18 -18.34
N LEU A 675 -0.19 13.17 -18.57
CA LEU A 675 -1.23 13.19 -19.61
C LEU A 675 -2.43 14.09 -19.26
N CYS A 676 -2.47 14.61 -18.02
CA CYS A 676 -3.47 15.51 -17.45
C CYS A 676 -4.90 14.96 -17.34
N LEU A 677 -5.11 13.72 -17.76
CA LEU A 677 -6.36 13.00 -17.55
C LEU A 677 -6.47 12.54 -16.08
N PRO A 678 -7.68 12.47 -15.50
CA PRO A 678 -7.89 12.04 -14.11
C PRO A 678 -7.60 10.55 -13.83
N PHE A 679 -7.00 9.81 -14.78
CA PHE A 679 -6.51 8.44 -14.63
C PHE A 679 -5.26 8.40 -13.73
N ALA A 680 -5.46 8.53 -12.42
CA ALA A 680 -4.43 8.33 -11.41
C ALA A 680 -4.31 6.84 -11.05
N GLY A 681 -3.09 6.30 -11.08
CA GLY A 681 -2.79 4.99 -10.50
C GLY A 681 -2.49 5.12 -9.01
N GLY A 682 -3.04 4.22 -8.19
CA GLY A 682 -2.79 4.16 -6.74
C GLY A 682 -3.53 5.23 -5.93
N GLU A 683 -4.48 4.78 -5.11
CA GLU A 683 -4.77 5.37 -3.79
C GLU A 683 -5.05 6.89 -3.72
N SER A 684 -5.80 7.46 -4.67
CA SER A 684 -6.19 8.88 -4.62
C SER A 684 -7.67 9.12 -4.97
N PRO A 685 -8.29 10.21 -4.47
CA PRO A 685 -9.69 10.55 -4.78
C PRO A 685 -9.95 10.79 -6.27
N ALA A 686 -8.90 11.06 -7.08
CA ALA A 686 -9.01 11.17 -8.53
C ALA A 686 -9.60 9.89 -9.18
N LEU A 687 -9.28 8.70 -8.64
CA LEU A 687 -9.83 7.42 -9.10
C LEU A 687 -11.37 7.43 -9.10
N SER A 688 -11.98 7.99 -8.04
CA SER A 688 -13.43 8.08 -7.90
C SER A 688 -14.08 8.94 -9.00
N VAL A 689 -13.41 10.03 -9.41
CA VAL A 689 -13.90 10.94 -10.44
C VAL A 689 -13.84 10.27 -11.82
N THR A 690 -12.75 9.57 -12.16
CA THR A 690 -12.68 8.76 -13.40
C THR A 690 -13.77 7.71 -13.48
N VAL A 691 -14.03 7.01 -12.37
CA VAL A 691 -15.02 5.94 -12.32
C VAL A 691 -16.43 6.49 -12.58
N VAL A 692 -16.79 7.61 -11.95
CA VAL A 692 -18.07 8.31 -12.21
C VAL A 692 -18.17 8.77 -13.67
N LEU A 693 -17.10 9.34 -14.24
CA LEU A 693 -17.07 9.80 -15.63
C LEU A 693 -17.25 8.66 -16.63
N VAL A 694 -16.54 7.54 -16.44
CA VAL A 694 -16.64 6.36 -17.31
C VAL A 694 -18.01 5.68 -17.19
N LEU A 695 -18.60 5.63 -15.98
CA LEU A 695 -19.97 5.14 -15.78
C LEU A 695 -21.01 6.03 -16.48
N LEU A 696 -20.87 7.36 -16.40
CA LEU A 696 -21.78 8.30 -17.06
C LEU A 696 -21.73 8.16 -18.59
N ASN A 697 -20.52 8.05 -19.17
CA ASN A 697 -20.34 7.75 -20.58
C ASN A 697 -20.94 6.40 -20.99
N ALA A 698 -20.72 5.34 -20.21
CA ALA A 698 -21.29 4.02 -20.47
C ALA A 698 -22.83 4.06 -20.48
N LEU A 699 -23.46 4.77 -19.53
CA LEU A 699 -24.91 4.99 -19.50
C LEU A 699 -25.41 5.79 -20.71
N ALA A 700 -24.67 6.81 -21.15
CA ALA A 700 -24.98 7.59 -22.34
C ALA A 700 -24.92 6.75 -23.63
N TYR A 701 -23.89 5.90 -23.78
CA TYR A 701 -23.80 4.95 -24.91
C TYR A 701 -24.92 3.90 -24.88
N LEU A 702 -25.26 3.34 -23.70
CA LEU A 702 -26.37 2.39 -23.54
C LEU A 702 -27.73 3.03 -23.89
N PHE A 703 -27.98 4.26 -23.43
CA PHE A 703 -29.18 5.02 -23.80
C PHE A 703 -29.24 5.28 -25.31
N THR A 704 -28.12 5.71 -25.89
CA THR A 704 -27.99 5.96 -27.34
C THR A 704 -28.28 4.70 -28.15
N ALA A 705 -27.70 3.56 -27.77
CA ALA A 705 -27.94 2.27 -28.39
C ALA A 705 -29.40 1.81 -28.25
N ALA A 706 -30.04 2.02 -27.09
CA ALA A 706 -31.44 1.67 -26.86
C ALA A 706 -32.40 2.52 -27.73
N VAL A 707 -32.20 3.85 -27.79
CA VAL A 707 -32.97 4.75 -28.66
C VAL A 707 -32.81 4.38 -30.14
N TYR A 708 -31.57 4.08 -30.55
CA TYR A 708 -31.28 3.73 -31.94
C TYR A 708 -31.81 2.32 -32.32
N THR A 709 -31.78 1.37 -31.40
CA THR A 709 -32.39 0.03 -31.59
C THR A 709 -33.91 0.12 -31.72
N GLN A 710 -34.58 0.92 -30.86
CA GLN A 710 -36.01 1.20 -31.03
C GLN A 710 -36.31 1.80 -32.40
N LEU A 711 -35.48 2.73 -32.86
CA LEU A 711 -35.64 3.36 -34.17
C LEU A 711 -35.55 2.32 -35.30
N TYR A 712 -34.51 1.48 -35.31
CA TYR A 712 -34.33 0.45 -36.33
C TYR A 712 -35.45 -0.61 -36.31
N CYS A 713 -35.88 -1.07 -35.14
CA CYS A 713 -37.01 -1.99 -34.99
C CYS A 713 -38.36 -1.40 -35.44
N HIS A 714 -38.52 -0.07 -35.42
CA HIS A 714 -39.67 0.61 -36.01
C HIS A 714 -39.54 0.80 -37.53
N LEU A 715 -38.33 1.07 -38.05
CA LEU A 715 -38.07 1.11 -39.50
C LEU A 715 -38.32 -0.24 -40.19
N GLY A 716 -38.01 -1.36 -39.53
CA GLY A 716 -38.22 -2.72 -40.07
C GLY A 716 -39.67 -3.11 -40.35
N ARG A 717 -40.62 -2.17 -40.29
CA ARG A 717 -42.04 -2.32 -40.64
C ARG A 717 -42.51 -1.36 -41.75
N VAL A 718 -41.68 -0.41 -42.19
CA VAL A 718 -42.04 0.62 -43.20
C VAL A 718 -40.80 1.00 -44.03
N GLU A 719 -40.86 0.82 -45.34
CA GLU A 719 -39.82 1.29 -46.26
C GLU A 719 -39.82 2.82 -46.35
N LEU A 720 -38.64 3.45 -46.23
CA LEU A 720 -38.48 4.89 -46.49
C LEU A 720 -38.22 5.11 -47.99
N ALA A 721 -39.11 5.86 -48.64
CA ALA A 721 -38.97 6.24 -50.05
C ALA A 721 -37.91 7.34 -50.30
N ASP A 722 -37.18 7.79 -49.28
CA ASP A 722 -36.21 8.88 -49.35
C ASP A 722 -34.76 8.36 -49.17
N PRO A 723 -33.91 8.43 -50.21
CA PRO A 723 -32.53 7.94 -50.14
C PRO A 723 -31.61 8.82 -49.29
N GLU A 724 -31.84 10.14 -49.21
CA GLU A 724 -31.00 11.04 -48.40
C GLU A 724 -31.17 10.77 -46.92
N GLN A 725 -32.42 10.64 -46.46
CA GLN A 725 -32.72 10.35 -45.05
C GLN A 725 -32.20 8.96 -44.66
N THR A 726 -32.28 7.98 -45.56
CA THR A 726 -31.71 6.64 -45.36
C THR A 726 -30.18 6.68 -45.25
N GLY A 727 -29.49 7.50 -46.05
CA GLY A 727 -28.05 7.76 -45.92
C GLY A 727 -27.68 8.46 -44.61
N ALA A 728 -28.39 9.54 -44.27
CA ALA A 728 -28.17 10.31 -43.05
C ALA A 728 -28.43 9.50 -41.77
N LEU A 729 -29.39 8.57 -41.80
CA LEU A 729 -29.62 7.61 -40.72
C LEU A 729 -28.42 6.67 -40.56
N ARG A 730 -28.04 5.96 -41.63
CA ARG A 730 -26.89 5.03 -41.65
C ARG A 730 -25.59 5.69 -41.20
N HIS A 731 -25.36 6.95 -41.57
CA HIS A 731 -24.16 7.68 -41.14
C HIS A 731 -24.12 7.87 -39.61
N VAL A 732 -25.25 8.23 -38.98
CA VAL A 732 -25.33 8.35 -37.51
C VAL A 732 -25.14 6.99 -36.81
N ALA A 733 -25.59 5.87 -37.41
CA ALA A 733 -25.28 4.53 -36.88
C ALA A 733 -23.76 4.27 -36.85
N TRP A 734 -23.05 4.58 -37.95
CA TRP A 734 -21.60 4.39 -38.03
C TRP A 734 -20.83 5.24 -37.02
N LEU A 735 -21.27 6.48 -36.76
CA LEU A 735 -20.70 7.30 -35.68
C LEU A 735 -20.91 6.61 -34.32
N ILE A 736 -22.16 6.29 -33.95
CA ILE A 736 -22.46 5.65 -32.64
C ILE A 736 -21.65 4.36 -32.45
N PHE A 737 -21.60 3.51 -33.47
CA PHE A 737 -20.87 2.24 -33.45
C PHE A 737 -19.36 2.41 -33.25
N THR A 738 -18.73 3.33 -34.00
CA THR A 738 -17.27 3.55 -33.91
C THR A 738 -16.86 4.22 -32.60
N ASN A 739 -17.62 5.21 -32.12
CA ASN A 739 -17.33 5.87 -30.83
C ASN A 739 -17.46 4.87 -29.66
N CYS A 740 -18.49 4.01 -29.69
CA CYS A 740 -18.67 2.95 -28.70
C CYS A 740 -17.51 1.94 -28.70
N ILE A 741 -17.08 1.46 -29.88
CA ILE A 741 -15.96 0.50 -30.01
C ILE A 741 -14.66 1.06 -29.42
N PHE A 742 -14.31 2.32 -29.71
CA PHE A 742 -13.06 2.91 -29.21
C PHE A 742 -13.14 3.33 -27.74
N PHE A 743 -14.34 3.54 -27.19
CA PHE A 743 -14.55 3.73 -25.75
C PHE A 743 -14.33 2.44 -24.93
N CYS A 744 -14.69 1.26 -25.47
CA CYS A 744 -14.58 -0.01 -24.74
C CYS A 744 -13.18 -0.31 -24.16
N PRO A 745 -12.05 -0.18 -24.90
CA PRO A 745 -10.71 -0.33 -24.34
C PRO A 745 -10.41 0.67 -23.21
N VAL A 746 -10.72 1.95 -23.41
CA VAL A 746 -10.46 3.02 -22.41
C VAL A 746 -11.22 2.73 -21.12
N ALA A 747 -12.49 2.35 -21.22
CA ALA A 747 -13.30 1.95 -20.08
C ALA A 747 -12.75 0.71 -19.37
N ALA A 748 -12.33 -0.33 -20.11
CA ALA A 748 -11.78 -1.55 -19.53
C ALA A 748 -10.49 -1.30 -18.72
N PHE A 749 -9.56 -0.51 -19.26
CA PHE A 749 -8.34 -0.12 -18.54
C PHE A 749 -8.61 0.82 -17.35
N SER A 750 -9.72 1.57 -17.37
CA SER A 750 -10.16 2.41 -16.23
C SER A 750 -10.71 1.58 -15.07
N PHE A 751 -11.40 0.46 -15.34
CA PHE A 751 -11.96 -0.41 -14.30
C PHE A 751 -11.01 -1.51 -13.82
N ALA A 752 -10.00 -1.90 -14.61
CA ALA A 752 -9.08 -2.99 -14.25
C ALA A 752 -8.43 -2.87 -12.85
N PRO A 753 -7.97 -1.68 -12.38
CA PRO A 753 -7.41 -1.53 -11.04
C PRO A 753 -8.40 -1.85 -9.92
N LEU A 754 -9.68 -1.49 -10.09
CA LEU A 754 -10.74 -1.78 -9.11
C LEU A 754 -11.13 -3.26 -9.05
N LEU A 755 -10.99 -3.98 -10.17
CA LEU A 755 -11.46 -5.37 -10.30
C LEU A 755 -10.38 -6.41 -9.99
N THR A 756 -9.10 -6.05 -10.13
CA THR A 756 -7.98 -7.01 -10.10
C THR A 756 -6.74 -6.53 -9.34
N GLY A 757 -6.81 -5.39 -8.64
CA GLY A 757 -5.70 -4.81 -7.87
C GLY A 757 -4.48 -4.39 -8.71
N SER A 758 -4.55 -4.57 -10.02
CA SER A 758 -3.46 -4.42 -10.97
C SER A 758 -4.01 -3.98 -12.33
N THR A 759 -3.14 -3.57 -13.26
CA THR A 759 -3.55 -3.29 -14.64
C THR A 759 -3.30 -4.53 -15.49
N ALA A 760 -4.34 -5.04 -16.15
CA ALA A 760 -4.22 -6.19 -17.05
C ALA A 760 -3.29 -5.84 -18.24
N GLY A 761 -2.10 -6.45 -18.28
CA GLY A 761 -1.04 -6.10 -19.25
C GLY A 761 -0.10 -4.96 -18.81
N GLY A 762 -0.24 -4.44 -17.60
CA GLY A 762 0.66 -3.46 -17.01
C GLY A 762 0.44 -2.00 -17.45
N PRO A 763 1.11 -1.04 -16.78
CA PRO A 763 0.84 0.37 -16.93
C PRO A 763 1.30 0.96 -18.28
N GLU A 764 2.30 0.36 -18.94
CA GLU A 764 2.73 0.77 -20.29
C GLU A 764 1.66 0.51 -21.35
N ILE A 765 0.94 -0.62 -21.26
CA ILE A 765 -0.19 -0.91 -22.15
C ILE A 765 -1.35 0.02 -21.83
N ALA A 766 -1.66 0.26 -20.55
CA ALA A 766 -2.70 1.22 -20.15
C ALA A 766 -2.42 2.64 -20.69
N LYS A 767 -1.17 3.11 -20.59
CA LYS A 767 -0.73 4.39 -21.17
C LYS A 767 -0.91 4.42 -22.69
N SER A 768 -0.44 3.37 -23.38
CA SER A 768 -0.48 3.27 -24.84
C SER A 768 -1.90 3.22 -25.38
N VAL A 769 -2.79 2.46 -24.73
CA VAL A 769 -4.21 2.35 -25.09
C VAL A 769 -4.92 3.69 -24.86
N THR A 770 -4.70 4.35 -23.71
CA THR A 770 -5.30 5.66 -23.45
C THR A 770 -4.83 6.72 -24.45
N LEU A 771 -3.54 6.80 -24.76
CA LEU A 771 -2.98 7.76 -25.73
C LEU A 771 -3.53 7.58 -27.16
N ILE A 772 -3.86 6.35 -27.56
CA ILE A 772 -4.31 6.04 -28.93
C ILE A 772 -5.83 6.04 -29.05
N PHE A 773 -6.54 5.33 -28.17
CA PHE A 773 -7.98 5.08 -28.32
C PHE A 773 -8.87 6.24 -27.86
N PHE A 774 -8.47 7.01 -26.84
CA PHE A 774 -9.23 8.17 -26.37
C PHE A 774 -9.45 9.24 -27.46
N PRO A 775 -8.43 9.70 -28.20
CA PRO A 775 -8.62 10.70 -29.26
C PRO A 775 -9.01 10.12 -30.63
N LEU A 776 -8.99 8.80 -30.83
CA LEU A 776 -9.26 8.18 -32.14
C LEU A 776 -10.63 8.54 -32.75
N PRO A 777 -11.74 8.64 -31.99
CA PRO A 777 -13.01 9.08 -32.54
C PRO A 777 -12.97 10.51 -33.09
N ALA A 778 -12.24 11.43 -32.46
CA ALA A 778 -12.09 12.80 -32.94
C ALA A 778 -11.39 12.91 -34.31
N CYS A 779 -10.55 11.92 -34.64
CA CYS A 779 -9.95 11.73 -35.96
C CYS A 779 -10.92 11.07 -36.97
N LEU A 780 -11.60 9.99 -36.57
CA LEU A 780 -12.42 9.19 -37.50
C LEU A 780 -13.81 9.76 -37.78
N ASN A 781 -14.44 10.43 -36.81
CA ASN A 781 -15.77 11.05 -36.94
C ASN A 781 -15.90 11.99 -38.16
N PRO A 782 -15.02 13.01 -38.36
CA PRO A 782 -15.14 13.89 -39.51
C PRO A 782 -14.74 13.21 -40.82
N VAL A 783 -13.82 12.24 -40.81
CA VAL A 783 -13.45 11.46 -42.00
C VAL A 783 -14.64 10.64 -42.50
N LEU A 784 -15.35 9.95 -41.60
CA LEU A 784 -16.58 9.23 -41.94
C LEU A 784 -17.67 10.16 -42.50
N TYR A 785 -17.78 11.39 -41.99
CA TYR A 785 -18.72 12.38 -42.54
C TYR A 785 -18.29 12.86 -43.94
N VAL A 786 -17.01 13.21 -44.13
CA VAL A 786 -16.48 13.71 -45.40
C VAL A 786 -16.62 12.70 -46.54
N PHE A 787 -16.38 11.41 -46.27
CA PHE A 787 -16.42 10.37 -47.30
C PHE A 787 -17.80 9.72 -47.52
N PHE A 788 -18.63 9.57 -46.48
CA PHE A 788 -19.90 8.83 -46.57
C PHE A 788 -21.17 9.68 -46.44
N SER A 789 -21.07 11.00 -46.19
CA SER A 789 -22.23 11.90 -46.19
C SER A 789 -22.47 12.52 -47.57
N PRO A 790 -23.59 12.22 -48.27
CA PRO A 790 -23.91 12.88 -49.53
C PRO A 790 -24.09 14.40 -49.36
N ALA A 791 -24.62 14.83 -48.21
CA ALA A 791 -24.81 16.26 -47.90
C ALA A 791 -23.48 17.04 -47.83
N PHE A 792 -22.40 16.44 -47.30
CA PHE A 792 -21.08 17.07 -47.33
C PHE A 792 -20.56 17.21 -48.76
N ARG A 793 -20.74 16.18 -49.60
CA ARG A 793 -20.32 16.21 -51.01
C ARG A 793 -20.97 17.37 -51.77
N GLU A 794 -22.25 17.65 -51.53
CA GLU A 794 -22.93 18.80 -52.14
C GLU A 794 -22.37 20.14 -51.67
N ASP A 795 -22.24 20.34 -50.35
CA ASP A 795 -21.77 21.63 -49.80
C ASP A 795 -20.31 21.90 -50.20
N TRP A 796 -19.49 20.84 -50.29
CA TRP A 796 -18.13 20.91 -50.82
C TRP A 796 -18.10 21.25 -52.33
N LEU A 797 -19.02 20.70 -53.13
CA LEU A 797 -19.17 21.09 -54.54
C LEU A 797 -19.63 22.55 -54.69
N ARG A 798 -20.54 23.03 -53.82
CA ARG A 798 -20.98 24.43 -53.77
C ARG A 798 -19.84 25.39 -53.38
N LEU A 799 -18.94 24.97 -52.47
CA LEU A 799 -17.71 25.70 -52.15
C LEU A 799 -16.72 25.72 -53.32
N ARG A 800 -16.46 24.56 -53.94
CA ARG A 800 -15.49 24.42 -55.05
C ARG A 800 -15.97 25.09 -56.34
N GLY A 801 -17.28 25.19 -56.55
CA GLY A 801 -17.90 25.82 -57.74
C GLY A 801 -17.64 27.32 -57.91
N ARG A 802 -17.03 28.00 -56.92
CA ARG A 802 -16.55 29.38 -57.06
C ARG A 802 -15.12 29.51 -57.61
N GLY A 803 -14.43 28.40 -57.87
CA GLY A 803 -13.03 28.39 -58.30
C GLY A 803 -12.73 28.85 -59.74
N GLY A 804 -13.75 29.16 -60.56
CA GLY A 804 -13.48 29.57 -61.95
C GLY A 804 -14.69 29.97 -62.78
N LEU A 805 -15.17 31.21 -62.62
CA LEU A 805 -15.60 32.05 -63.75
C LEU A 805 -15.70 33.54 -63.35
N THR A 806 -14.56 34.22 -63.20
CA THR A 806 -14.51 35.69 -63.11
C THR A 806 -14.15 36.28 -64.47
N ARG A 807 -15.16 36.67 -65.24
CA ARG A 807 -14.98 37.67 -66.30
C ARG A 807 -16.03 38.76 -66.12
N GLU A 808 -15.59 39.90 -65.58
CA GLU A 808 -16.41 41.10 -65.53
C GLU A 808 -16.80 41.53 -66.95
N VAL A 809 -18.05 41.94 -67.13
CA VAL A 809 -18.43 42.92 -68.15
C VAL A 809 -19.27 43.96 -67.42
N LYS A 810 -18.83 45.22 -67.52
CA LYS A 810 -19.38 46.38 -66.82
C LYS A 810 -19.49 47.50 -67.86
N ALA A 811 -20.50 48.37 -67.69
CA ALA A 811 -21.01 49.28 -68.71
C ALA A 811 -21.70 48.55 -69.90
N GLY A 812 -22.63 49.16 -70.64
CA GLY A 812 -23.19 50.51 -70.53
C GLY A 812 -22.72 51.45 -71.65
N ALA A 813 -23.69 52.11 -72.29
CA ALA A 813 -23.54 53.04 -73.42
C ALA A 813 -23.06 52.46 -74.78
N GLU A 814 -24.00 52.50 -75.72
CA GLU A 814 -23.90 52.88 -77.15
C GLU A 814 -22.60 52.70 -77.98
N SER A 815 -22.82 52.06 -79.14
CA SER A 815 -22.38 52.47 -80.50
C SER A 815 -21.18 51.79 -81.19
N HIS A 816 -21.37 51.65 -82.51
CA HIS A 816 -20.42 51.49 -83.62
C HIS A 816 -19.43 50.30 -83.75
N ARG A 817 -19.80 49.43 -84.69
CA ARG A 817 -19.06 49.07 -85.94
C ARG A 817 -17.90 48.04 -85.94
N ASP A 818 -18.16 47.03 -86.78
CA ASP A 818 -17.37 46.55 -87.93
C ASP A 818 -16.10 45.68 -87.77
N ASP A 819 -16.12 44.59 -88.57
CA ASP A 819 -15.02 43.82 -89.18
C ASP A 819 -13.98 43.04 -88.36
N GLY A 820 -13.38 42.01 -89.01
CA GLY A 820 -12.06 41.49 -88.63
C GLY A 820 -11.78 39.98 -88.71
N GLY A 821 -12.39 39.23 -89.64
CA GLY A 821 -12.32 37.75 -89.70
C GLY A 821 -10.93 37.07 -89.92
N GLY A 822 -10.95 35.73 -89.87
CA GLY A 822 -9.82 34.81 -90.16
C GLY A 822 -9.14 34.22 -88.91
N GLY A 823 -8.69 32.96 -88.90
CA GLY A 823 -8.82 31.89 -89.90
C GLY A 823 -7.90 30.68 -89.59
N SER A 824 -8.22 29.52 -90.19
CA SER A 824 -7.37 28.30 -90.38
C SER A 824 -6.76 27.55 -89.17
N GLU A 825 -6.56 26.22 -89.17
CA GLU A 825 -7.03 25.13 -90.07
C GLU A 825 -6.93 23.71 -89.43
N LEU A 826 -7.76 22.79 -89.92
CA LEU A 826 -7.56 21.34 -90.16
C LEU A 826 -6.76 20.42 -89.21
N THR A 827 -7.45 19.48 -88.55
CA THR A 827 -7.45 17.99 -88.78
C THR A 827 -8.10 17.31 -87.54
N ASP A 828 -9.21 16.57 -87.61
CA ASP A 828 -9.53 15.31 -88.33
C ASP A 828 -8.75 14.09 -87.79
N GLY A 829 -9.36 13.01 -87.28
CA GLY A 829 -10.77 12.64 -87.02
C GLY A 829 -10.83 11.32 -86.20
N GLY A 830 -11.96 10.76 -85.75
CA GLY A 830 -13.38 11.12 -85.79
C GLY A 830 -14.26 9.93 -85.31
N SER A 831 -15.59 10.13 -85.16
CA SER A 831 -16.62 9.07 -84.91
C SER A 831 -16.57 8.34 -83.54
N SER A 832 -17.65 8.07 -82.79
CA SER A 832 -19.10 8.42 -82.84
C SER A 832 -19.62 8.42 -81.37
N THR A 833 -20.44 9.32 -80.83
CA THR A 833 -21.84 9.71 -81.19
C THR A 833 -22.80 8.49 -81.27
N HIS A 834 -24.06 8.53 -80.82
CA HIS A 834 -25.05 9.62 -80.71
C HIS A 834 -26.02 9.47 -79.50
N LEU A 835 -26.69 10.59 -79.15
CA LEU A 835 -28.12 10.79 -78.77
C LEU A 835 -28.86 9.71 -77.92
N GLY A 836 -29.66 10.02 -76.89
CA GLY A 836 -30.08 11.29 -76.29
C GLY A 836 -31.32 11.94 -76.93
N PHE A 837 -32.47 11.95 -76.23
CA PHE A 837 -33.50 13.02 -76.26
C PHE A 837 -34.58 12.82 -75.18
N ASP A 838 -34.54 13.69 -74.17
CA ASP A 838 -35.58 14.61 -73.62
C ASP A 838 -37.10 14.26 -73.53
N CYS A 839 -37.80 14.99 -72.63
CA CYS A 839 -39.25 15.02 -72.36
C CYS A 839 -39.91 13.73 -71.80
N GLY A 840 -41.04 13.78 -71.09
CA GLY A 840 -41.80 14.94 -70.60
C GLY A 840 -43.13 14.53 -69.91
N VAL A 841 -43.41 15.13 -68.75
CA VAL A 841 -44.63 15.10 -67.90
C VAL A 841 -45.96 14.67 -68.57
N TYR A 842 -46.73 13.72 -67.99
CA TYR A 842 -48.14 13.95 -67.53
C TYR A 842 -48.84 12.77 -66.78
N SER A 843 -49.78 13.17 -65.91
CA SER A 843 -51.00 12.49 -65.38
C SER A 843 -51.02 11.04 -64.84
N GLN A 844 -51.63 10.95 -63.64
CA GLN A 844 -52.30 9.79 -63.06
C GLN A 844 -53.50 9.31 -63.91
N LEU A 845 -53.86 8.02 -63.85
CA LEU A 845 -55.22 7.53 -63.53
C LEU A 845 -55.25 6.00 -63.32
N CYS A 846 -56.41 5.46 -62.90
CA CYS A 846 -56.58 4.11 -62.35
C CYS A 846 -57.23 3.11 -63.33
N GLY A 847 -57.13 1.80 -63.05
CA GLY A 847 -58.27 0.88 -63.25
C GLY A 847 -58.03 -0.48 -63.93
N GLU A 848 -58.00 -1.54 -63.11
CA GLU A 848 -58.59 -2.89 -63.32
C GLU A 848 -58.14 -3.84 -64.48
N THR A 849 -58.51 -5.12 -64.30
CA THR A 849 -58.31 -6.31 -65.16
C THR A 849 -59.46 -6.45 -66.18
N VAL A 850 -59.55 -7.36 -67.17
CA VAL A 850 -59.22 -8.80 -67.39
C VAL A 850 -58.88 -8.99 -68.92
N VAL A 851 -58.42 -10.08 -69.56
CA VAL A 851 -58.95 -11.42 -69.99
C VAL A 851 -57.71 -12.14 -70.64
N CYS A 852 -57.40 -13.44 -70.60
CA CYS A 852 -58.10 -14.68 -71.04
C CYS A 852 -58.55 -14.66 -72.53
N GLU A 853 -58.59 -15.76 -73.32
CA GLU A 853 -58.18 -17.17 -73.12
C GLU A 853 -57.71 -17.81 -74.45
N GLN A 854 -56.97 -18.92 -74.33
CA GLN A 854 -56.78 -20.10 -75.21
C GLN A 854 -56.79 -20.03 -76.76
N CYS A 855 -55.93 -20.89 -77.34
CA CYS A 855 -56.26 -21.71 -78.52
C CYS A 855 -55.89 -23.19 -78.26
N GLU A 856 -56.71 -24.10 -78.77
CA GLU A 856 -56.58 -25.56 -78.79
C GLU A 856 -55.48 -26.07 -79.75
N ALA A 857 -55.12 -27.36 -79.86
CA ALA A 857 -55.03 -28.50 -78.91
C ALA A 857 -54.44 -29.73 -79.66
N ALA A 858 -53.66 -30.61 -78.99
CA ALA A 858 -53.35 -31.98 -79.46
C ALA A 858 -52.57 -32.80 -78.38
N LEU A 859 -52.54 -34.14 -78.38
CA LEU A 859 -53.67 -35.05 -78.07
C LEU A 859 -53.14 -36.48 -77.75
N HIS A 860 -53.39 -36.97 -76.52
CA HIS A 860 -53.15 -38.36 -76.03
C HIS A 860 -51.67 -38.84 -75.96
N ALA A 861 -51.27 -39.89 -75.20
CA ALA A 861 -52.06 -40.95 -74.53
C ALA A 861 -51.51 -41.43 -73.14
N ARG A 862 -52.41 -42.09 -72.39
CA ARG A 862 -52.33 -42.92 -71.15
C ARG A 862 -50.95 -43.50 -70.75
N THR A 863 -50.62 -43.58 -69.45
CA THR A 863 -51.14 -44.64 -68.51
C THR A 863 -51.00 -44.25 -67.03
N CYS A 864 -51.62 -45.02 -66.11
CA CYS A 864 -51.77 -44.67 -64.68
C CYS A 864 -51.45 -45.83 -63.72
N SER A 865 -50.82 -45.55 -62.57
CA SER A 865 -51.08 -46.12 -61.21
C SER A 865 -49.97 -45.65 -60.23
N SER A 866 -50.13 -45.16 -58.97
CA SER A 866 -51.18 -45.09 -57.91
C SER A 866 -50.99 -46.08 -56.75
N PRO A 867 -51.40 -45.79 -55.49
CA PRO A 867 -51.60 -44.51 -54.75
C PRO A 867 -50.77 -44.55 -53.41
N SER A 868 -50.99 -43.82 -52.30
CA SER A 868 -51.94 -42.80 -51.79
C SER A 868 -51.18 -41.81 -50.85
N SER A 869 -51.58 -40.57 -50.51
CA SER A 869 -52.88 -39.93 -50.22
C SER A 869 -53.51 -40.37 -48.87
N SER A 870 -54.16 -39.51 -48.05
CA SER A 870 -54.36 -38.04 -48.13
C SER A 870 -55.08 -37.46 -46.86
N THR A 871 -55.21 -36.11 -46.77
CA THR A 871 -56.36 -35.34 -46.19
C THR A 871 -56.65 -35.38 -44.65
N VAL A 872 -57.25 -34.37 -43.96
CA VAL A 872 -57.38 -32.89 -44.12
C VAL A 872 -58.00 -32.22 -42.85
N CYS A 873 -58.04 -30.87 -42.79
CA CYS A 873 -58.98 -29.98 -42.03
C CYS A 873 -58.73 -29.49 -40.57
N ARG A 874 -58.61 -28.15 -40.47
CA ARG A 874 -59.39 -27.18 -39.64
C ARG A 874 -59.27 -27.05 -38.09
N HIS A 875 -58.89 -25.81 -37.72
CA HIS A 875 -59.46 -24.90 -36.70
C HIS A 875 -59.10 -24.99 -35.18
N LEU A 876 -58.64 -23.82 -34.69
CA LEU A 876 -58.99 -23.11 -33.45
C LEU A 876 -58.35 -23.49 -32.08
N VAL A 877 -57.58 -22.50 -31.57
CA VAL A 877 -57.58 -21.98 -30.18
C VAL A 877 -56.78 -22.72 -29.08
N LYS A 878 -55.79 -21.98 -28.52
CA LYS A 878 -55.31 -21.85 -27.10
C LYS A 878 -55.42 -23.07 -26.14
N SER A 879 -54.48 -23.37 -25.24
CA SER A 879 -53.19 -22.75 -24.83
C SER A 879 -52.53 -23.59 -23.69
N HIS A 880 -51.37 -23.12 -23.17
CA HIS A 880 -50.75 -23.44 -21.86
C HIS A 880 -49.94 -24.75 -21.64
N SER A 881 -48.64 -24.54 -21.31
CA SER A 881 -47.77 -25.20 -20.30
C SER A 881 -47.52 -26.72 -20.27
N CYS A 882 -46.21 -27.09 -20.33
CA CYS A 882 -45.38 -27.80 -19.32
C CYS A 882 -45.99 -28.82 -18.31
N PRO A 883 -45.19 -29.77 -17.72
CA PRO A 883 -43.76 -30.11 -17.93
C PRO A 883 -43.36 -31.63 -17.84
N THR A 884 -42.04 -31.96 -17.92
CA THR A 884 -41.33 -33.14 -17.31
C THR A 884 -41.70 -34.60 -17.77
N LEU A 885 -40.92 -35.71 -17.59
CA LEU A 885 -39.54 -36.03 -17.11
C LEU A 885 -39.10 -37.46 -17.58
N LEU A 886 -37.80 -37.81 -17.35
CA LEU A 886 -37.19 -39.14 -17.04
C LEU A 886 -36.82 -40.24 -18.09
N ALA A 887 -35.54 -40.66 -17.99
CA ALA A 887 -34.97 -42.03 -17.94
C ALA A 887 -34.62 -42.88 -19.20
N GLY A 888 -33.45 -43.58 -19.15
CA GLY A 888 -33.06 -44.72 -20.02
C GLY A 888 -31.55 -44.82 -20.36
N ALA A 889 -30.93 -46.02 -20.27
CA ALA A 889 -29.50 -46.32 -20.60
C ALA A 889 -29.31 -47.87 -20.74
N ALA A 890 -28.17 -48.53 -21.06
CA ALA A 890 -26.75 -48.18 -21.32
C ALA A 890 -26.09 -49.27 -22.24
N VAL A 891 -24.82 -49.67 -22.01
CA VAL A 891 -24.13 -50.94 -22.46
C VAL A 891 -23.67 -51.01 -23.94
N CYS A 892 -22.48 -51.53 -24.36
CA CYS A 892 -21.14 -51.74 -23.72
C CYS A 892 -20.01 -52.05 -24.77
N GLN A 893 -18.74 -51.95 -24.32
CA GLN A 893 -17.50 -52.77 -24.50
C GLN A 893 -17.28 -53.76 -25.70
N ARG A 894 -16.07 -54.34 -25.96
CA ARG A 894 -14.61 -53.96 -25.92
C ARG A 894 -13.71 -55.22 -26.03
N ALA A 895 -12.63 -55.17 -26.83
CA ALA A 895 -11.37 -55.97 -26.73
C ALA A 895 -10.32 -55.29 -27.67
N GLU A 896 -9.17 -54.79 -27.24
CA GLU A 896 -7.95 -55.43 -26.68
C GLU A 896 -7.16 -56.31 -27.68
N GLY A 897 -5.83 -56.16 -27.85
CA GLY A 897 -4.90 -55.21 -27.22
C GLY A 897 -3.41 -55.45 -27.60
N PHE A 898 -2.49 -55.20 -26.65
CA PHE A 898 -1.02 -55.48 -26.66
C PHE A 898 -0.04 -54.46 -27.33
N TRP A 899 1.25 -54.80 -27.28
CA TRP A 899 2.47 -53.93 -27.39
C TRP A 899 3.04 -53.87 -28.85
N ALA A 900 4.08 -53.12 -29.24
CA ALA A 900 5.17 -52.37 -28.55
C ALA A 900 5.62 -51.15 -29.44
N ASP A 901 6.68 -50.34 -29.21
CA ASP A 901 7.77 -50.31 -28.22
C ASP A 901 8.40 -48.89 -28.09
N SER A 902 9.21 -48.66 -27.05
CA SER A 902 10.12 -47.50 -26.77
C SER A 902 9.54 -46.07 -26.69
N GLY A 903 9.82 -45.35 -25.59
CA GLY A 903 9.54 -43.92 -25.42
C GLY A 903 9.26 -43.52 -23.96
N THR A 904 10.17 -42.75 -23.34
CA THR A 904 10.17 -42.43 -21.89
C THR A 904 9.70 -40.98 -21.59
N PRO A 905 9.61 -40.51 -20.33
CA PRO A 905 8.45 -40.75 -19.44
C PRO A 905 7.85 -39.44 -18.88
N SER A 906 6.86 -39.52 -17.99
CA SER A 906 6.32 -38.36 -17.26
C SER A 906 6.04 -38.65 -15.77
N ALA A 907 6.66 -37.84 -14.90
CA ALA A 907 6.29 -37.47 -13.52
C ALA A 907 5.70 -38.51 -12.54
N GLN A 908 6.33 -38.62 -11.36
CA GLN A 908 5.66 -38.28 -10.09
C GLN A 908 6.66 -37.89 -8.98
N SER A 909 6.11 -37.37 -7.87
CA SER A 909 6.70 -36.73 -6.66
C SER A 909 7.81 -37.51 -5.91
N GLU A 910 8.59 -36.95 -4.95
CA GLU A 910 8.20 -36.51 -3.58
C GLU A 910 9.44 -36.04 -2.73
N TYR A 911 9.23 -35.17 -1.71
CA TYR A 911 10.14 -34.76 -0.57
C TYR A 911 11.58 -34.20 -0.86
N ALA A 912 12.26 -33.40 0.00
CA ALA A 912 11.88 -32.41 1.03
C ALA A 912 13.13 -31.64 1.57
N ASP A 913 12.89 -30.65 2.45
CA ASP A 913 13.82 -29.99 3.41
C ASP A 913 15.00 -29.15 2.82
N GLU A 914 15.53 -28.10 3.48
CA GLU A 914 15.24 -27.47 4.79
C GLU A 914 14.87 -25.97 4.64
N GLY A 915 14.36 -25.33 5.70
CA GLY A 915 14.14 -23.87 5.72
C GLY A 915 13.70 -23.25 7.05
N ASP A 916 14.64 -22.57 7.72
CA ASP A 916 14.45 -21.57 8.78
C ASP A 916 15.13 -20.26 8.31
N SER A 917 14.71 -19.04 8.67
CA SER A 917 13.53 -18.55 9.42
C SER A 917 13.32 -17.04 9.11
N PHE A 918 12.50 -16.33 9.89
CA PHE A 918 12.13 -14.88 9.82
C PHE A 918 11.16 -14.42 8.71
N VAL A 919 10.03 -13.83 9.14
CA VAL A 919 9.50 -12.51 8.72
C VAL A 919 8.38 -12.08 9.71
N SER A 920 8.15 -10.77 9.85
CA SER A 920 7.27 -10.13 10.84
C SER A 920 5.87 -9.72 10.34
N ASP A 921 4.91 -9.69 11.28
CA ASP A 921 3.77 -8.76 11.43
C ASP A 921 2.92 -8.26 10.23
N SER A 922 1.61 -8.56 10.31
CA SER A 922 0.43 -7.64 10.15
C SER A 922 0.22 -6.84 8.84
N SER A 923 -1.00 -6.62 8.31
CA SER A 923 -2.34 -7.20 8.53
C SER A 923 -3.25 -6.87 7.31
N ASP A 924 -4.50 -7.36 7.33
CA ASP A 924 -5.69 -6.86 6.62
C ASP A 924 -5.73 -6.96 5.07
N GLN A 925 -6.52 -7.91 4.53
CA GLN A 925 -7.91 -7.62 4.09
C GLN A 925 -8.65 -8.79 3.39
N VAL A 926 -9.93 -8.93 3.77
CA VAL A 926 -11.10 -9.43 2.98
C VAL A 926 -11.31 -10.95 2.78
N GLN A 927 -12.58 -11.34 2.95
CA GLN A 927 -13.16 -12.68 2.82
C GLN A 927 -13.91 -12.85 1.49
N ALA A 928 -14.06 -14.09 0.98
CA ALA A 928 -15.36 -14.58 0.47
C ALA A 928 -15.40 -16.11 0.18
N CYS A 929 -16.52 -16.75 0.53
CA CYS A 929 -17.12 -17.99 -0.02
C CYS A 929 -16.32 -19.32 -0.09
N GLY A 930 -16.79 -20.33 0.65
CA GLY A 930 -16.38 -21.73 0.47
C GLY A 930 -16.83 -22.71 1.56
N ARG A 931 -18.15 -22.91 1.78
CA ARG A 931 -18.67 -23.86 2.79
C ARG A 931 -19.27 -25.14 2.18
N ALA A 932 -18.71 -26.30 2.50
CA ALA A 932 -19.46 -27.56 2.64
C ALA A 932 -18.70 -28.64 3.45
N CYS A 933 -19.31 -29.06 4.57
CA CYS A 933 -19.19 -30.34 5.27
C CYS A 933 -17.92 -31.22 5.16
N PHE A 934 -17.20 -31.35 6.29
CA PHE A 934 -17.30 -32.59 7.08
C PHE A 934 -17.25 -32.26 8.58
N CYS A 935 -17.57 -33.21 9.46
CA CYS A 935 -17.72 -33.01 10.90
C CYS A 935 -17.19 -34.22 11.69
N GLN A 936 -17.14 -34.12 13.03
CA GLN A 936 -16.76 -35.17 14.01
C GLN A 936 -15.22 -35.39 14.13
N SER A 937 -14.57 -35.31 15.30
CA SER A 937 -15.04 -34.97 16.66
C SER A 937 -13.93 -34.66 17.68
N ARG A 938 -14.27 -33.85 18.72
CA ARG A 938 -13.56 -33.61 20.02
C ARG A 938 -12.25 -32.78 19.92
N GLY A 939 -11.97 -31.81 20.79
CA GLY A 939 -12.77 -31.23 21.90
C GLY A 939 -12.24 -29.86 22.39
N LEU A 940 -13.11 -29.07 23.04
CA LEU A 940 -12.91 -27.71 23.58
C LEU A 940 -12.90 -27.77 25.14
N PRO A 941 -12.50 -26.73 25.94
CA PRO A 941 -12.54 -25.27 25.70
C PRO A 941 -11.20 -24.51 25.86
N LEU A 942 -10.97 -23.25 25.42
CA LEU A 942 -11.75 -21.97 25.34
C LEU A 942 -11.74 -21.09 26.62
N VAL A 943 -10.98 -19.99 26.58
CA VAL A 943 -11.36 -18.66 27.12
C VAL A 943 -10.94 -17.61 26.09
N HIS A 944 -11.72 -16.54 25.93
CA HIS A 944 -11.50 -15.49 24.91
C HIS A 944 -10.96 -14.20 25.55
N TYR A 945 -10.09 -13.48 24.83
CA TYR A 945 -9.88 -12.05 25.09
C TYR A 945 -11.13 -11.25 24.66
N SER A 946 -11.49 -10.22 25.43
CA SER A 946 -12.58 -9.30 25.13
C SER A 946 -12.16 -7.85 25.33
N TYR A 947 -11.95 -7.11 24.23
CA TYR A 947 -11.79 -5.66 24.28
C TYR A 947 -13.15 -5.00 24.51
N ASN A 948 -13.25 -4.15 25.55
CA ASN A 948 -14.37 -3.24 25.77
C ASN A 948 -13.88 -1.80 25.57
N ILE A 949 -14.48 -1.10 24.61
CA ILE A 949 -14.33 0.36 24.45
C ILE A 949 -15.72 0.97 24.62
N PRO A 950 -15.91 1.95 25.53
CA PRO A 950 -17.23 2.53 25.79
C PRO A 950 -17.70 3.42 24.63
N ARG A 951 -18.98 3.29 24.27
CA ARG A 951 -19.65 4.28 23.42
C ARG A 951 -20.04 5.50 24.25
N VAL A 952 -19.45 6.65 23.93
CA VAL A 952 -20.05 7.95 24.26
C VAL A 952 -21.24 8.20 23.32
N LYS A 953 -22.22 8.96 23.80
CA LYS A 953 -23.38 9.42 23.05
C LYS A 953 -23.33 10.95 22.89
N ASP A 954 -24.04 11.38 21.85
CA ASP A 954 -24.38 12.76 21.48
C ASP A 954 -23.21 13.59 20.90
#